data_AF-A0AAD2FNL8-F1
#
_entry.id   AF-A0AAD2FNL8-F1
#
_cell.length_a   1.000
_cell.length_b   1.000
_cell.length_c   1.000
_cell.angle_alpha   90.00
_cell.angle_beta   90.00
_cell.angle_gamma   90.00
#
_symmetry.space_group_name_H-M   'P 1'
#
loop_
_entity.id
_entity.type
_entity.pdbx_description
1 polymer ?
#
loop_
_entity_poly.entity_id
_entity_poly.type
_entity_poly.pdbx_seq_one_letter_code
_entity_poly.pdbx_strand_id
1 'polypeptide(L)'
;MSSSALLHLFLVTATTFLGSTSCHAAQLIFADEFDVPGPPDPLVWSYDKGDWGWGNAELQRYTDDSKNVQVQNGKLVIRAHRVEDAGRSQFTSARIKTLNKVTFQYGRVEAFMKMPDLRNGLWPAFWTLGNDFPIVGWPACGEIDIMEMGHSSGIQEGTVNRKVGSAAHWEHEDDTWANYFDYYTAPSNLNDGSFHNYTLNWTPKFLETYVDGTLVWKMDISHPNCPADKCSEFHKPHFFLLNLAIGGRYTDILTPSGITAPFPAELQVDYVRLYTNQWTHVGGSYFGENEGSYELVNCGCPTTCTDTVLNRSAPGPEGTFSCRERIEWVISNLQLDEKDACAVVGNEFPDICGADCNSMTCPKDDLVSTPIPTATREPTATTTTTTTTPAPVPNPPGPPGPPSSTPKPIDCGCPNHCTARELDQVAGGFTCRARIQWLMDHTPNDRMSEKKACFAVSEEFPSICGRNCNLFHCDLFGENHGDDNDNDNDNGGNDSSSTNPPLDSTNGNDIEERKDDQDASSAITCGCASCNDEVLNRSVGDSTCLERITSLMETQHKSELEACRLVGEEFPKICGGEYCNPDTCTMDCSCGSNSCQSSILNRLVMDKEGTQTCRDRIHSLVETTNVSVKEACGQVSDQFPSVCGQGCHPESCSVFPRTTVRDCGCPGTCLDRVLDQDAAGPSCRDRINWVMGANGLGEEDACSLVSDQFPSSCARGCDPRTC
;
A
#
# COMPACT_ATOMS: atom_id res chain seq x y z
N MET A 1 -2.72 24.42 91.86
CA MET A 1 -2.10 25.36 90.90
C MET A 1 -1.33 24.54 89.85
N SER A 2 -0.88 25.17 88.78
CA SER A 2 -0.43 24.62 87.50
C SER A 2 0.51 23.39 87.46
N SER A 3 0.13 22.46 86.56
CA SER A 3 0.91 21.96 85.38
C SER A 3 2.12 21.03 85.48
N SER A 4 2.19 20.19 84.42
CA SER A 4 3.36 19.49 83.85
C SER A 4 3.84 18.20 84.58
N ALA A 5 4.32 17.14 83.90
CA ALA A 5 4.60 16.96 82.46
C ALA A 5 4.42 15.50 81.95
N LEU A 6 4.20 15.37 80.64
CA LEU A 6 4.66 14.32 79.69
C LEU A 6 4.52 12.81 80.01
N LEU A 7 3.87 12.10 79.08
CA LEU A 7 4.04 10.67 78.81
C LEU A 7 4.22 10.48 77.29
N HIS A 8 5.09 9.56 76.86
CA HIS A 8 5.26 9.20 75.44
C HIS A 8 4.49 7.92 75.11
N LEU A 9 3.92 7.85 73.90
CA LEU A 9 3.29 6.64 73.36
C LEU A 9 3.86 6.38 71.95
N PHE A 10 4.47 5.21 71.76
CA PHE A 10 4.83 4.74 70.42
C PHE A 10 3.61 4.11 69.75
N LEU A 11 3.29 4.56 68.53
CA LEU A 11 2.41 3.84 67.60
C LEU A 11 3.27 3.18 66.52
N VAL A 12 3.02 1.90 66.24
CA VAL A 12 3.57 1.20 65.07
C VAL A 12 2.46 1.13 64.03
N THR A 13 2.56 1.95 62.98
CA THR A 13 1.66 1.90 61.83
C THR A 13 2.22 0.98 60.76
N ALA A 14 1.59 -0.16 60.54
CA ALA A 14 1.94 -1.05 59.43
C ALA A 14 1.36 -0.52 58.12
N THR A 15 2.23 -0.08 57.20
CA THR A 15 1.83 0.40 55.86
C THR A 15 1.54 -0.77 54.93
N THR A 16 0.26 -1.06 54.69
CA THR A 16 -0.16 -1.98 53.63
C THR A 16 0.01 -1.32 52.26
N PHE A 17 1.07 -1.67 51.54
CA PHE A 17 1.21 -1.33 50.12
C PHE A 17 0.16 -2.10 49.32
N LEU A 18 -0.95 -1.43 48.98
CA LEU A 18 -1.84 -1.86 47.91
C LEU A 18 -1.17 -1.56 46.58
N GLY A 19 -0.41 -2.51 46.06
CA GLY A 19 0.13 -2.45 44.70
C GLY A 19 -1.02 -2.49 43.71
N SER A 20 -1.39 -1.33 43.16
CA SER A 20 -2.43 -1.20 42.14
C SER A 20 -1.92 -1.73 40.80
N THR A 21 -2.02 -3.05 40.61
CA THR A 21 -1.84 -3.69 39.30
C THR A 21 -2.91 -3.18 38.35
N SER A 22 -2.55 -2.21 37.50
CA SER A 22 -3.44 -1.73 36.45
C SER A 22 -3.67 -2.85 35.45
N CYS A 23 -4.81 -3.53 35.53
CA CYS A 23 -5.26 -4.42 34.49
C CYS A 23 -5.57 -3.56 33.25
N HIS A 24 -4.72 -3.66 32.21
CA HIS A 24 -5.03 -3.06 30.92
C HIS A 24 -6.29 -3.73 30.38
N ALA A 25 -7.42 -3.03 30.45
CA ALA A 25 -8.65 -3.48 29.82
C ALA A 25 -8.45 -3.43 28.30
N ALA A 26 -8.73 -4.54 27.62
CA ALA A 26 -8.61 -4.61 26.17
C ALA A 26 -9.57 -3.59 25.53
N GLN A 27 -9.02 -2.64 24.79
CA GLN A 27 -9.78 -1.56 24.15
C GLN A 27 -9.97 -1.90 22.67
N LEU A 28 -11.21 -1.84 22.17
CA LEU A 28 -11.48 -1.88 20.73
C LEU A 28 -10.83 -0.67 20.05
N ILE A 29 -9.96 -0.92 19.07
CA ILE A 29 -9.17 0.11 18.37
C ILE A 29 -9.37 0.12 16.86
N PHE A 30 -9.77 -1.00 16.26
CA PHE A 30 -10.28 -1.06 14.90
C PHE A 30 -11.50 -1.99 14.86
N ALA A 31 -12.50 -1.61 14.07
CA ALA A 31 -13.65 -2.43 13.75
C ALA A 31 -14.11 -2.10 12.33
N ASP A 32 -14.45 -3.13 11.56
CA ASP A 32 -15.43 -3.01 10.49
C ASP A 32 -16.65 -3.85 10.89
N GLU A 33 -17.76 -3.16 11.10
CA GLU A 33 -19.07 -3.72 11.47
C GLU A 33 -19.97 -3.93 10.23
N PHE A 34 -19.48 -3.56 9.04
CA PHE A 34 -20.17 -3.74 7.76
C PHE A 34 -21.64 -3.22 7.74
N ASP A 35 -21.91 -2.13 8.47
CA ASP A 35 -23.22 -1.50 8.58
C ASP A 35 -23.64 -0.76 7.29
N VAL A 36 -22.68 -0.24 6.51
CA VAL A 36 -22.92 0.63 5.34
C VAL A 36 -23.10 -0.22 4.06
N PRO A 37 -24.31 -0.30 3.47
CA PRO A 37 -24.54 -1.16 2.30
C PRO A 37 -23.83 -0.62 1.04
N GLY A 38 -23.07 -1.47 0.36
CA GLY A 38 -22.22 -1.06 -0.77
C GLY A 38 -21.08 -2.05 -1.03
N PRO A 39 -20.01 -1.64 -1.74
CA PRO A 39 -18.74 -2.34 -1.65
C PRO A 39 -18.14 -2.20 -0.22
N PRO A 40 -17.27 -3.12 0.22
CA PRO A 40 -16.36 -2.90 1.35
C PRO A 40 -15.71 -1.52 1.35
N ASP A 41 -15.52 -0.94 2.54
CA ASP A 41 -14.94 0.41 2.70
C ASP A 41 -13.55 0.50 2.04
N PRO A 42 -13.35 1.37 1.03
CA PRO A 42 -12.06 1.52 0.36
C PRO A 42 -10.96 2.14 1.25
N LEU A 43 -11.28 2.71 2.42
CA LEU A 43 -10.29 3.14 3.41
C LEU A 43 -9.71 1.96 4.21
N VAL A 44 -10.45 0.85 4.32
CA VAL A 44 -10.04 -0.36 5.04
C VAL A 44 -9.54 -1.44 4.08
N TRP A 45 -10.30 -1.73 3.02
CA TRP A 45 -10.12 -2.91 2.18
C TRP A 45 -9.63 -2.60 0.76
N SER A 46 -8.89 -3.55 0.19
CA SER A 46 -8.43 -3.62 -1.20
C SER A 46 -8.75 -5.00 -1.77
N TYR A 47 -8.95 -5.11 -3.08
CA TYR A 47 -9.31 -6.37 -3.76
C TYR A 47 -8.10 -7.04 -4.42
N ASP A 48 -7.90 -8.32 -4.16
CA ASP A 48 -7.05 -9.18 -4.98
C ASP A 48 -7.87 -9.73 -6.16
N LYS A 49 -7.34 -9.66 -7.38
CA LYS A 49 -8.10 -9.92 -8.61
C LYS A 49 -7.30 -10.74 -9.62
N GLY A 50 -7.89 -11.83 -10.13
CA GLY A 50 -7.26 -12.71 -11.10
C GLY A 50 -7.48 -14.20 -10.86
N ASP A 51 -6.94 -15.02 -11.76
CA ASP A 51 -7.28 -16.44 -11.94
C ASP A 51 -6.06 -17.35 -12.18
N TRP A 52 -4.87 -16.94 -11.74
CA TRP A 52 -3.60 -17.69 -11.88
C TRP A 52 -3.39 -18.79 -10.82
N GLY A 53 -4.43 -19.19 -10.10
CA GLY A 53 -4.37 -20.28 -9.13
C GLY A 53 -3.64 -19.98 -7.82
N TRP A 54 -3.14 -18.75 -7.62
CA TRP A 54 -2.69 -18.21 -6.31
C TRP A 54 -1.67 -19.09 -5.56
N GLY A 55 -0.73 -19.71 -6.31
CA GLY A 55 0.25 -20.69 -5.79
C GLY A 55 -0.34 -22.07 -5.46
N ASN A 56 -1.59 -22.10 -5.00
CA ASN A 56 -2.29 -23.28 -4.52
C ASN A 56 -3.08 -24.06 -5.58
N ALA A 57 -2.98 -23.69 -6.86
CA ALA A 57 -3.80 -24.23 -7.96
C ALA A 57 -5.31 -24.08 -7.74
N GLU A 58 -5.72 -22.96 -7.11
CA GLU A 58 -7.11 -22.57 -6.90
C GLU A 58 -7.88 -22.39 -8.22
N LEU A 59 -9.17 -22.74 -8.24
CA LEU A 59 -9.98 -22.82 -9.47
C LEU A 59 -10.83 -21.58 -9.78
N GLN A 60 -10.88 -20.60 -8.87
CA GLN A 60 -11.68 -19.38 -9.03
C GLN A 60 -10.88 -18.21 -9.61
N ARG A 61 -11.62 -17.32 -10.28
CA ARG A 61 -11.20 -15.94 -10.51
C ARG A 61 -11.69 -15.05 -9.38
N TYR A 62 -10.78 -14.42 -8.62
CA TYR A 62 -11.18 -13.38 -7.67
C TYR A 62 -11.51 -12.08 -8.42
N THR A 63 -12.55 -11.37 -7.98
CA THR A 63 -13.03 -10.11 -8.58
C THR A 63 -13.56 -9.14 -7.52
N ASP A 64 -13.71 -7.87 -7.91
CA ASP A 64 -14.38 -6.77 -7.21
C ASP A 64 -15.85 -6.57 -7.64
N ASP A 65 -16.45 -7.55 -8.32
CA ASP A 65 -17.86 -7.46 -8.71
C ASP A 65 -18.77 -7.64 -7.48
N SER A 66 -19.77 -6.76 -7.36
CA SER A 66 -20.90 -6.85 -6.40
C SER A 66 -21.54 -8.24 -6.26
N LYS A 67 -21.55 -9.05 -7.33
CA LYS A 67 -22.04 -10.43 -7.27
C LYS A 67 -21.16 -11.35 -6.41
N ASN A 68 -19.87 -11.04 -6.30
CA ASN A 68 -18.85 -11.80 -5.59
C ASN A 68 -18.46 -11.19 -4.23
N VAL A 69 -18.62 -9.87 -4.04
CA VAL A 69 -18.34 -9.20 -2.76
C VAL A 69 -19.22 -7.97 -2.58
N GLN A 70 -19.99 -7.94 -1.50
CA GLN A 70 -20.84 -6.80 -1.17
C GLN A 70 -21.16 -6.74 0.34
N VAL A 71 -21.19 -5.54 0.90
CA VAL A 71 -21.76 -5.27 2.22
C VAL A 71 -23.27 -5.09 2.09
N GLN A 72 -24.05 -5.90 2.81
CA GLN A 72 -25.51 -5.90 2.69
C GLN A 72 -26.24 -6.56 3.88
N ASN A 73 -27.11 -5.78 4.52
CA ASN A 73 -27.88 -6.13 5.73
C ASN A 73 -27.01 -6.27 7.00
N GLY A 74 -26.09 -5.32 7.23
CA GLY A 74 -25.21 -5.31 8.41
C GLY A 74 -24.23 -6.47 8.43
N LYS A 75 -23.46 -6.63 7.33
CA LYS A 75 -22.46 -7.69 7.11
C LYS A 75 -21.84 -7.62 5.73
N LEU A 76 -20.58 -8.04 5.66
CA LEU A 76 -19.90 -8.41 4.43
C LEU A 76 -20.39 -9.78 3.96
N VAL A 77 -20.61 -9.93 2.64
CA VAL A 77 -20.94 -11.20 2.01
C VAL A 77 -19.97 -11.46 0.85
N ILE A 78 -19.10 -12.46 1.02
CA ILE A 78 -18.24 -12.99 -0.04
C ILE A 78 -18.95 -14.18 -0.70
N ARG A 79 -19.09 -14.13 -2.01
CA ARG A 79 -19.88 -15.04 -2.83
C ARG A 79 -19.04 -15.79 -3.85
N ALA A 80 -18.99 -17.09 -3.68
CA ALA A 80 -18.52 -18.02 -4.70
C ALA A 80 -19.67 -18.39 -5.65
N HIS A 81 -19.43 -18.30 -6.96
CA HIS A 81 -20.34 -18.73 -8.03
C HIS A 81 -19.63 -19.67 -9.00
N ARG A 82 -20.28 -20.77 -9.38
CA ARG A 82 -19.94 -21.51 -10.60
C ARG A 82 -20.48 -20.73 -11.81
N VAL A 83 -19.66 -20.55 -12.83
CA VAL A 83 -19.99 -19.82 -14.07
C VAL A 83 -19.70 -20.68 -15.29
N GLU A 84 -20.70 -20.81 -16.16
CA GLU A 84 -20.57 -21.45 -17.46
C GLU A 84 -19.83 -20.49 -18.44
N ASP A 85 -19.11 -21.05 -19.42
CA ASP A 85 -18.35 -20.36 -20.48
C ASP A 85 -17.30 -19.30 -20.06
N ALA A 86 -16.90 -19.25 -18.78
CA ALA A 86 -15.93 -18.29 -18.24
C ALA A 86 -14.44 -18.52 -18.62
N GLY A 87 -14.15 -19.24 -19.71
CA GLY A 87 -12.79 -19.52 -20.17
C GLY A 87 -12.03 -20.49 -19.26
N ARG A 88 -10.89 -20.07 -18.71
CA ARG A 88 -9.98 -20.95 -17.93
C ARG A 88 -10.54 -21.32 -16.55
N SER A 89 -11.28 -20.42 -15.90
CA SER A 89 -11.74 -20.60 -14.52
C SER A 89 -13.27 -20.60 -14.44
N GLN A 90 -13.84 -21.78 -14.24
CA GLN A 90 -15.30 -22.03 -14.16
C GLN A 90 -15.97 -21.53 -12.88
N PHE A 91 -15.25 -20.74 -12.07
CA PHE A 91 -15.78 -20.13 -10.86
C PHE A 91 -15.31 -18.68 -10.69
N THR A 92 -16.10 -17.90 -9.97
CA THR A 92 -15.72 -16.57 -9.49
C THR A 92 -15.92 -16.50 -7.98
N SER A 93 -15.09 -15.70 -7.31
CA SER A 93 -15.21 -15.39 -5.87
C SER A 93 -14.61 -14.01 -5.59
N ALA A 94 -14.34 -13.68 -4.33
CA ALA A 94 -13.54 -12.52 -3.96
C ALA A 94 -12.51 -12.84 -2.86
N ARG A 95 -11.45 -12.03 -2.84
CA ARG A 95 -10.39 -11.99 -1.83
C ARG A 95 -10.11 -10.52 -1.54
N ILE A 96 -10.24 -10.11 -0.28
CA ILE A 96 -10.01 -8.72 0.16
C ILE A 96 -8.92 -8.68 1.22
N LYS A 97 -8.18 -7.56 1.28
CA LYS A 97 -7.05 -7.37 2.20
C LYS A 97 -6.93 -5.94 2.71
N THR A 98 -6.28 -5.75 3.86
CA THR A 98 -6.04 -4.42 4.47
C THR A 98 -4.59 -3.91 4.36
N LEU A 99 -3.79 -4.47 3.43
CA LEU A 99 -2.40 -4.08 3.14
C LEU A 99 -2.24 -2.55 3.06
N ASN A 100 -1.26 -2.01 3.81
CA ASN A 100 -0.96 -0.57 3.97
C ASN A 100 -2.12 0.32 4.52
N LYS A 101 -3.27 -0.25 4.86
CA LYS A 101 -4.46 0.46 5.36
C LYS A 101 -4.69 0.22 6.84
N VAL A 102 -4.95 -1.03 7.21
CA VAL A 102 -5.06 -1.48 8.61
C VAL A 102 -3.99 -2.54 8.83
N THR A 103 -2.91 -2.14 9.48
CA THR A 103 -1.82 -3.00 9.91
C THR A 103 -1.72 -3.01 11.44
N PHE A 104 -1.30 -4.13 12.01
CA PHE A 104 -1.23 -4.31 13.46
C PHE A 104 -0.19 -5.35 13.84
N GLN A 105 0.34 -5.24 15.05
CA GLN A 105 1.30 -6.15 15.64
C GLN A 105 0.86 -6.43 17.08
N TYR A 106 0.54 -7.69 17.38
CA TYR A 106 -0.06 -8.16 18.63
C TYR A 106 -1.45 -7.57 18.94
N GLY A 107 -2.25 -8.32 19.70
CA GLY A 107 -3.60 -7.92 20.12
C GLY A 107 -4.55 -9.11 20.21
N ARG A 108 -5.84 -8.81 20.36
CA ARG A 108 -6.92 -9.79 20.14
C ARG A 108 -7.65 -9.40 18.86
N VAL A 109 -7.67 -10.29 17.88
CA VAL A 109 -8.46 -10.17 16.65
C VAL A 109 -9.69 -11.07 16.78
N GLU A 110 -10.85 -10.60 16.33
CA GLU A 110 -12.07 -11.40 16.22
C GLU A 110 -12.74 -11.17 14.86
N ALA A 111 -13.16 -12.24 14.19
CA ALA A 111 -14.12 -12.17 13.10
C ALA A 111 -15.32 -13.08 13.41
N PHE A 112 -16.52 -12.51 13.39
CA PHE A 112 -17.75 -13.26 13.63
C PHE A 112 -18.36 -13.66 12.29
N MET A 113 -18.29 -14.95 11.96
CA MET A 113 -18.48 -15.45 10.60
C MET A 113 -19.44 -16.63 10.54
N LYS A 114 -20.21 -16.68 9.45
CA LYS A 114 -21.10 -17.79 9.11
C LYS A 114 -20.61 -18.47 7.85
N MET A 115 -20.36 -19.78 7.97
CA MET A 115 -19.78 -20.60 6.90
C MET A 115 -20.84 -21.17 5.94
N PRO A 116 -20.51 -21.30 4.64
CA PRO A 116 -21.32 -22.06 3.70
C PRO A 116 -21.20 -23.58 3.93
N ASP A 117 -22.04 -24.37 3.26
CA ASP A 117 -21.88 -25.84 3.19
C ASP A 117 -20.71 -26.20 2.28
N LEU A 118 -19.56 -26.56 2.87
CA LEU A 118 -18.28 -26.66 2.17
C LEU A 118 -18.19 -27.85 1.23
N ARG A 119 -18.76 -28.99 1.66
CA ARG A 119 -18.66 -30.32 1.01
C ARG A 119 -17.27 -30.56 0.44
N ASN A 120 -17.17 -30.86 -0.85
CA ASN A 120 -15.92 -30.97 -1.57
C ASN A 120 -15.66 -29.64 -2.29
N GLY A 121 -14.65 -28.91 -1.84
CA GLY A 121 -13.98 -27.89 -2.65
C GLY A 121 -14.34 -26.43 -2.41
N LEU A 122 -14.94 -26.05 -1.27
CA LEU A 122 -14.91 -24.67 -0.79
C LEU A 122 -13.89 -24.53 0.34
N TRP A 123 -13.14 -23.42 0.33
CA TRP A 123 -12.07 -23.12 1.27
C TRP A 123 -12.20 -21.65 1.73
N PRO A 124 -13.03 -21.35 2.74
CA PRO A 124 -13.03 -20.05 3.40
C PRO A 124 -11.76 -19.91 4.23
N ALA A 125 -11.18 -18.70 4.23
CA ALA A 125 -10.03 -18.37 5.06
C ALA A 125 -10.15 -16.96 5.68
N PHE A 126 -9.68 -16.84 6.91
CA PHE A 126 -9.44 -15.58 7.63
C PHE A 126 -8.04 -15.64 8.24
N TRP A 127 -7.17 -14.75 7.78
CA TRP A 127 -5.73 -14.91 7.89
C TRP A 127 -5.03 -13.56 7.77
N THR A 128 -3.70 -13.57 7.90
CA THR A 128 -2.87 -12.37 7.83
C THR A 128 -1.55 -12.64 7.15
N LEU A 129 -0.96 -11.60 6.54
CA LEU A 129 0.42 -11.60 6.04
C LEU A 129 1.18 -10.40 6.61
N GLY A 130 2.50 -10.52 6.75
CA GLY A 130 3.38 -9.40 7.09
C GLY A 130 3.28 -8.26 6.07
N ASN A 131 3.22 -7.01 6.55
CA ASN A 131 3.01 -5.85 5.69
C ASN A 131 4.22 -5.52 4.78
N ASP A 132 5.37 -6.14 5.02
CA ASP A 132 6.54 -6.13 4.14
C ASP A 132 6.45 -7.13 2.97
N PHE A 133 5.35 -7.90 2.84
CA PHE A 133 5.10 -8.82 1.72
C PHE A 133 5.43 -8.26 0.32
N PRO A 134 5.12 -7.00 -0.06
CA PRO A 134 5.50 -6.45 -1.36
C PRO A 134 7.01 -6.30 -1.59
N ILE A 135 7.81 -6.33 -0.51
CA ILE A 135 9.26 -6.12 -0.51
C ILE A 135 10.01 -7.44 -0.37
N VAL A 136 9.62 -8.28 0.61
CA VAL A 136 10.34 -9.54 0.94
C VAL A 136 9.68 -10.79 0.37
N GLY A 137 8.42 -10.69 -0.09
CA GLY A 137 7.64 -11.80 -0.62
C GLY A 137 7.21 -12.83 0.45
N TRP A 138 6.57 -13.90 -0.01
CA TRP A 138 6.29 -15.08 0.80
C TRP A 138 7.43 -16.10 0.65
N PRO A 139 7.88 -16.78 1.73
CA PRO A 139 7.31 -16.79 3.09
C PRO A 139 7.91 -15.74 4.05
N ALA A 140 8.93 -14.97 3.64
CA ALA A 140 9.74 -14.12 4.52
C ALA A 140 9.02 -12.91 5.16
N CYS A 141 7.78 -12.61 4.74
CA CYS A 141 6.90 -11.66 5.43
C CYS A 141 6.21 -12.27 6.67
N GLY A 142 6.01 -13.59 6.69
CA GLY A 142 5.19 -14.28 7.68
C GLY A 142 3.70 -14.33 7.31
N GLU A 143 3.06 -15.43 7.67
CA GLU A 143 1.65 -15.72 7.46
C GLU A 143 1.05 -16.30 8.74
N ILE A 144 -0.14 -15.86 9.14
CA ILE A 144 -0.87 -16.42 10.29
C ILE A 144 -2.32 -16.70 9.89
N ASP A 145 -2.68 -17.97 9.88
CA ASP A 145 -4.00 -18.46 9.50
C ASP A 145 -4.85 -18.66 10.74
N ILE A 146 -5.75 -17.69 10.98
CA ILE A 146 -6.60 -17.64 12.17
C ILE A 146 -7.68 -18.72 12.07
N MET A 147 -8.26 -18.85 10.87
CA MET A 147 -9.26 -19.84 10.52
C MET A 147 -9.11 -20.21 9.05
N GLU A 148 -9.00 -21.50 8.78
CA GLU A 148 -9.32 -22.08 7.49
C GLU A 148 -10.30 -23.24 7.66
N MET A 149 -11.10 -23.54 6.63
CA MET A 149 -11.85 -24.78 6.54
C MET A 149 -11.81 -25.33 5.11
N GLY A 150 -12.20 -26.59 4.90
CA GLY A 150 -12.21 -27.21 3.57
C GLY A 150 -11.07 -28.19 3.28
N HIS A 151 -10.13 -28.36 4.21
CA HIS A 151 -8.95 -29.20 4.02
C HIS A 151 -9.29 -30.65 3.62
N SER A 152 -8.47 -31.22 2.74
CA SER A 152 -8.57 -32.58 2.18
C SER A 152 -8.88 -33.66 3.23
N SER A 153 -8.21 -33.66 4.39
CA SER A 153 -8.44 -34.65 5.45
C SER A 153 -9.84 -34.51 6.08
N GLY A 154 -10.38 -33.29 6.17
CA GLY A 154 -11.76 -33.06 6.60
C GLY A 154 -12.80 -33.58 5.59
N ILE A 155 -12.49 -33.48 4.30
CA ILE A 155 -13.32 -34.06 3.23
C ILE A 155 -13.31 -35.59 3.32
N GLN A 156 -12.12 -36.20 3.44
CA GLN A 156 -11.95 -37.66 3.53
C GLN A 156 -12.59 -38.28 4.79
N GLU A 157 -12.55 -37.58 5.92
CA GLU A 157 -13.17 -38.02 7.19
C GLU A 157 -14.69 -37.77 7.25
N GLY A 158 -15.26 -37.00 6.32
CA GLY A 158 -16.64 -36.50 6.41
C GLY A 158 -16.84 -35.45 7.51
N THR A 159 -15.76 -34.78 7.94
CA THR A 159 -15.72 -33.76 9.01
C THR A 159 -15.54 -32.34 8.47
N VAL A 160 -15.53 -32.12 7.15
CA VAL A 160 -15.19 -30.83 6.50
C VAL A 160 -15.92 -29.60 7.09
N ASN A 161 -17.23 -29.68 7.34
CA ASN A 161 -18.04 -28.61 7.94
C ASN A 161 -17.81 -28.42 9.46
N ARG A 162 -16.83 -29.13 10.04
CA ARG A 162 -16.46 -29.14 11.47
C ARG A 162 -14.96 -28.93 11.69
N LYS A 163 -14.13 -29.13 10.67
CA LYS A 163 -12.68 -29.18 10.78
C LYS A 163 -12.08 -27.83 10.41
N VAL A 164 -11.51 -27.16 11.40
CA VAL A 164 -10.85 -25.86 11.31
C VAL A 164 -9.35 -26.06 11.35
N GLY A 165 -8.65 -25.53 10.36
CA GLY A 165 -7.20 -25.35 10.41
C GLY A 165 -6.83 -24.02 11.06
N SER A 166 -5.70 -24.01 11.77
CA SER A 166 -4.92 -22.80 12.03
C SER A 166 -3.46 -23.11 11.80
N ALA A 167 -2.73 -22.16 11.24
CA ALA A 167 -1.34 -22.33 10.82
C ALA A 167 -0.55 -21.03 10.98
N ALA A 168 0.77 -21.18 10.87
CA ALA A 168 1.70 -20.09 10.65
C ALA A 168 2.80 -20.54 9.69
N HIS A 169 3.18 -19.67 8.75
CA HIS A 169 4.23 -19.93 7.75
C HIS A 169 5.27 -18.81 7.76
N TRP A 170 6.55 -19.16 7.57
CA TRP A 170 7.70 -18.25 7.67
C TRP A 170 8.91 -18.78 6.88
N GLU A 171 10.01 -18.04 6.76
CA GLU A 171 11.17 -18.52 6.00
C GLU A 171 12.01 -19.53 6.80
N HIS A 172 12.39 -20.64 6.17
CA HIS A 172 13.28 -21.63 6.77
C HIS A 172 14.77 -21.30 6.54
N GLU A 173 15.69 -22.00 7.22
CA GLU A 173 17.14 -21.77 7.10
C GLU A 173 17.71 -22.12 5.71
N ASP A 174 17.03 -22.96 4.93
CA ASP A 174 17.49 -23.52 3.64
C ASP A 174 16.79 -22.94 2.41
N ASP A 175 16.38 -21.67 2.47
CA ASP A 175 15.69 -20.94 1.38
C ASP A 175 14.27 -21.46 1.06
N THR A 176 13.73 -22.39 1.87
CA THR A 176 12.35 -22.92 1.77
C THR A 176 11.38 -22.25 2.77
N TRP A 177 10.14 -22.75 2.85
CA TRP A 177 9.16 -22.32 3.85
C TRP A 177 9.12 -23.30 5.04
N ALA A 178 9.03 -22.77 6.24
CA ALA A 178 8.64 -23.51 7.43
C ALA A 178 7.13 -23.32 7.67
N ASN A 179 6.50 -24.30 8.32
CA ASN A 179 5.10 -24.20 8.72
C ASN A 179 4.80 -24.93 10.04
N TYR A 180 3.88 -24.37 10.83
CA TYR A 180 3.40 -24.95 12.08
C TYR A 180 1.88 -24.84 12.15
N PHE A 181 1.18 -25.97 12.14
CA PHE A 181 -0.27 -26.05 11.96
C PHE A 181 -0.87 -27.18 12.81
N ASP A 182 -2.17 -27.08 13.12
CA ASP A 182 -2.98 -28.20 13.64
C ASP A 182 -4.45 -28.06 13.18
N TYR A 183 -5.23 -29.13 13.33
CA TYR A 183 -6.63 -29.19 12.90
C TYR A 183 -7.56 -29.54 14.06
N TYR A 184 -8.42 -28.59 14.45
CA TYR A 184 -9.49 -28.80 15.41
C TYR A 184 -10.77 -29.29 14.73
N THR A 185 -11.34 -30.38 15.23
CA THR A 185 -12.66 -30.87 14.78
C THR A 185 -13.73 -30.51 15.82
N ALA A 186 -14.54 -29.51 15.51
CA ALA A 186 -15.65 -29.05 16.35
C ALA A 186 -16.66 -30.17 16.68
N PRO A 187 -17.32 -30.13 17.86
CA PRO A 187 -18.27 -31.17 18.27
C PRO A 187 -19.52 -31.22 17.39
N SER A 188 -19.91 -30.08 16.80
CA SER A 188 -21.01 -29.88 15.85
C SER A 188 -20.49 -29.24 14.57
N ASN A 189 -21.32 -29.17 13.52
CA ASN A 189 -21.02 -28.40 12.32
C ASN A 189 -20.98 -26.89 12.64
N LEU A 190 -20.09 -26.17 11.96
CA LEU A 190 -19.97 -24.69 11.97
C LEU A 190 -20.72 -24.04 10.78
N ASN A 191 -21.38 -24.85 9.95
CA ASN A 191 -22.27 -24.42 8.88
C ASN A 191 -23.76 -24.56 9.26
N ASP A 192 -24.09 -24.60 10.56
CA ASP A 192 -25.42 -24.97 11.06
C ASP A 192 -26.53 -23.93 10.80
N GLY A 193 -26.13 -22.72 10.34
CA GLY A 193 -27.00 -21.58 10.11
C GLY A 193 -26.69 -20.38 11.01
N SER A 194 -25.88 -20.57 12.06
CA SER A 194 -25.40 -19.56 13.00
C SER A 194 -24.17 -18.80 12.47
N PHE A 195 -23.71 -17.81 13.24
CA PHE A 195 -22.38 -17.23 13.14
C PHE A 195 -21.54 -17.75 14.32
N HIS A 196 -20.23 -17.94 14.09
CA HIS A 196 -19.24 -18.41 15.06
C HIS A 196 -18.11 -17.38 15.18
N ASN A 197 -17.53 -17.23 16.38
CA ASN A 197 -16.43 -16.28 16.62
C ASN A 197 -15.08 -16.98 16.42
N TYR A 198 -14.31 -16.48 15.46
CA TYR A 198 -12.96 -16.93 15.16
C TYR A 198 -11.98 -15.86 15.65
N THR A 199 -11.17 -16.24 16.64
CA THR A 199 -10.31 -15.29 17.39
C THR A 199 -8.84 -15.65 17.24
N LEU A 200 -7.97 -14.66 17.07
CA LEU A 200 -6.52 -14.76 17.34
C LEU A 200 -6.18 -13.92 18.57
N ASN A 201 -5.50 -14.51 19.54
CA ASN A 201 -4.78 -13.80 20.60
C ASN A 201 -3.29 -13.87 20.29
N TRP A 202 -2.70 -12.74 19.91
CA TRP A 202 -1.29 -12.62 19.50
C TRP A 202 -0.54 -11.73 20.48
N THR A 203 0.59 -12.24 20.94
CA THR A 203 1.49 -11.61 21.93
C THR A 203 2.93 -11.83 21.51
N PRO A 204 3.94 -11.12 22.05
CA PRO A 204 5.37 -11.38 21.79
C PRO A 204 5.90 -12.73 22.31
N LYS A 205 5.02 -13.71 22.52
CA LYS A 205 5.32 -15.05 23.05
C LYS A 205 4.46 -16.15 22.47
N PHE A 206 3.20 -15.87 22.15
CA PHE A 206 2.26 -16.85 21.63
C PHE A 206 1.36 -16.28 20.55
N LEU A 207 1.11 -17.12 19.55
CA LEU A 207 -0.09 -17.12 18.72
C LEU A 207 -1.05 -18.15 19.31
N GLU A 208 -2.29 -17.76 19.58
CA GLU A 208 -3.36 -18.65 20.10
C GLU A 208 -4.65 -18.40 19.33
N THR A 209 -5.18 -19.40 18.64
CA THR A 209 -6.46 -19.27 17.90
C THR A 209 -7.60 -19.96 18.63
N TYR A 210 -8.82 -19.43 18.49
CA TYR A 210 -10.01 -19.93 19.17
C TYR A 210 -11.22 -19.96 18.24
N VAL A 211 -12.10 -20.94 18.46
CA VAL A 211 -13.45 -21.04 17.88
C VAL A 211 -14.46 -21.00 19.01
N ASP A 212 -15.36 -20.02 19.02
CA ASP A 212 -16.34 -19.75 20.08
C ASP A 212 -15.72 -19.73 21.50
N GLY A 213 -14.49 -19.22 21.61
CA GLY A 213 -13.72 -19.16 22.86
C GLY A 213 -13.07 -20.49 23.29
N THR A 214 -13.23 -21.58 22.53
CA THR A 214 -12.45 -22.82 22.69
C THR A 214 -11.10 -22.64 22.03
N LEU A 215 -9.99 -22.82 22.75
CA LEU A 215 -8.63 -22.80 22.17
C LEU A 215 -8.50 -23.97 21.19
N VAL A 216 -8.09 -23.69 19.94
CA VAL A 216 -7.98 -24.69 18.87
C VAL A 216 -6.54 -24.98 18.45
N TRP A 217 -5.66 -23.97 18.44
CA TRP A 217 -4.24 -24.12 18.12
C TRP A 217 -3.42 -23.08 18.89
N LYS A 218 -2.14 -23.39 19.12
CA LYS A 218 -1.20 -22.54 19.85
C LYS A 218 0.23 -22.77 19.40
N MET A 219 0.94 -21.70 19.07
CA MET A 219 2.37 -21.69 18.76
C MET A 219 3.15 -20.83 19.77
N ASP A 220 4.33 -21.27 20.19
CA ASP A 220 5.27 -20.49 21.00
C ASP A 220 6.28 -19.79 20.08
N ILE A 221 6.31 -18.46 20.13
CA ILE A 221 7.21 -17.58 19.38
C ILE A 221 8.18 -16.82 20.32
N SER A 222 8.37 -17.31 21.55
CA SER A 222 9.12 -16.58 22.59
C SER A 222 10.62 -16.88 22.68
N HIS A 223 11.13 -17.85 21.92
CA HIS A 223 12.48 -18.41 22.13
C HIS A 223 13.10 -18.98 20.83
N PRO A 224 14.44 -18.92 20.65
CA PRO A 224 15.17 -19.54 19.52
C PRO A 224 15.23 -21.08 19.55
N ASN A 225 14.11 -21.73 19.88
CA ASN A 225 13.83 -23.13 19.52
C ASN A 225 12.80 -23.24 18.38
N CYS A 226 12.23 -22.11 17.93
CA CYS A 226 11.94 -21.95 16.50
C CYS A 226 13.28 -22.06 15.72
N PRO A 227 13.33 -22.69 14.53
CA PRO A 227 14.55 -22.76 13.71
C PRO A 227 15.22 -21.39 13.55
N ALA A 228 16.56 -21.39 13.50
CA ALA A 228 17.39 -20.39 14.15
C ALA A 228 16.99 -18.94 13.80
N ASP A 229 16.56 -18.21 14.82
CA ASP A 229 16.25 -16.77 14.78
C ASP A 229 15.14 -16.33 13.78
N LYS A 230 14.53 -17.26 13.03
CA LYS A 230 13.54 -17.01 11.95
C LYS A 230 12.06 -17.08 12.35
N CYS A 231 11.71 -16.91 13.63
CA CYS A 231 10.32 -16.56 13.99
C CYS A 231 10.08 -15.03 13.97
N SER A 232 11.03 -14.25 13.44
CA SER A 232 11.06 -12.78 13.46
C SER A 232 9.83 -12.13 12.82
N GLU A 233 9.28 -12.82 11.82
CA GLU A 233 8.13 -12.44 11.03
C GLU A 233 6.88 -12.24 11.91
N PHE A 234 6.66 -13.12 12.89
CA PHE A 234 5.57 -13.00 13.89
C PHE A 234 5.81 -11.92 14.96
N HIS A 235 6.82 -11.09 14.75
CA HIS A 235 7.11 -9.86 15.48
C HIS A 235 7.15 -8.62 14.56
N LYS A 236 6.63 -8.71 13.32
CA LYS A 236 6.40 -7.56 12.40
C LYS A 236 4.93 -7.12 12.40
N PRO A 237 4.57 -5.95 11.84
CA PRO A 237 3.18 -5.60 11.54
C PRO A 237 2.59 -6.49 10.43
N HIS A 238 1.39 -7.02 10.66
CA HIS A 238 0.60 -7.81 9.72
C HIS A 238 -0.65 -7.06 9.24
N PHE A 239 -1.22 -7.44 8.10
CA PHE A 239 -2.51 -6.98 7.58
C PHE A 239 -3.51 -8.15 7.42
N PHE A 240 -4.81 -7.88 7.47
CA PHE A 240 -5.86 -8.88 7.35
C PHE A 240 -6.11 -9.32 5.90
N LEU A 241 -6.50 -10.57 5.71
CA LEU A 241 -7.10 -11.11 4.48
C LEU A 241 -8.37 -11.91 4.78
N LEU A 242 -9.35 -11.81 3.87
CA LEU A 242 -10.60 -12.59 3.86
C LEU A 242 -10.91 -13.08 2.44
N ASN A 243 -11.17 -14.36 2.26
CA ASN A 243 -11.55 -14.94 0.97
C ASN A 243 -12.39 -16.23 1.10
N LEU A 244 -12.96 -16.62 -0.04
CA LEU A 244 -13.59 -17.93 -0.25
C LEU A 244 -12.97 -18.58 -1.50
N ALA A 245 -11.90 -19.34 -1.30
CA ALA A 245 -11.23 -20.13 -2.34
C ALA A 245 -12.06 -21.36 -2.76
N ILE A 246 -11.74 -21.91 -3.94
CA ILE A 246 -12.46 -23.02 -4.55
C ILE A 246 -11.47 -24.02 -5.14
N GLY A 247 -11.49 -25.26 -4.67
CA GLY A 247 -10.54 -26.31 -5.08
C GLY A 247 -9.11 -26.04 -4.60
N GLY A 248 -8.13 -26.45 -5.40
CA GLY A 248 -6.70 -26.29 -5.10
C GLY A 248 -6.13 -27.33 -4.13
N ARG A 249 -4.80 -27.28 -3.96
CA ARG A 249 -3.97 -28.26 -3.22
C ARG A 249 -4.47 -28.51 -1.80
N TYR A 250 -4.93 -27.48 -1.09
CA TYR A 250 -5.48 -27.58 0.27
C TYR A 250 -6.69 -28.53 0.38
N THR A 251 -7.59 -28.46 -0.61
CA THR A 251 -8.79 -29.31 -0.68
C THR A 251 -8.53 -30.68 -1.32
N ASP A 252 -7.35 -30.88 -1.92
CA ASP A 252 -7.01 -31.99 -2.84
C ASP A 252 -7.98 -32.13 -4.03
N ILE A 253 -8.50 -31.00 -4.53
CA ILE A 253 -9.45 -30.97 -5.67
C ILE A 253 -8.96 -29.99 -6.74
N LEU A 254 -8.19 -30.52 -7.68
CA LEU A 254 -7.54 -29.76 -8.77
C LEU A 254 -8.40 -29.66 -10.05
N THR A 255 -9.68 -30.07 -10.02
CA THR A 255 -10.57 -30.03 -11.21
C THR A 255 -12.00 -29.55 -10.88
N PRO A 256 -12.63 -28.72 -11.74
CA PRO A 256 -14.00 -28.23 -11.52
C PRO A 256 -15.09 -29.30 -11.39
N SER A 257 -14.83 -30.53 -11.84
CA SER A 257 -15.72 -31.69 -11.72
C SER A 257 -15.70 -32.35 -10.34
N GLY A 258 -14.63 -32.16 -9.55
CA GLY A 258 -14.57 -32.64 -8.16
C GLY A 258 -15.28 -31.74 -7.15
N ILE A 259 -15.66 -30.52 -7.54
CA ILE A 259 -16.32 -29.53 -6.68
C ILE A 259 -17.82 -29.84 -6.58
N THR A 260 -18.25 -30.40 -5.43
CA THR A 260 -19.64 -30.84 -5.17
C THR A 260 -20.43 -29.89 -4.26
N ALA A 261 -19.78 -28.82 -3.77
CA ALA A 261 -20.39 -27.76 -2.99
C ALA A 261 -21.60 -27.12 -3.73
N PRO A 262 -22.63 -26.66 -3.00
CA PRO A 262 -23.74 -25.93 -3.58
C PRO A 262 -23.30 -24.51 -4.00
N PHE A 263 -23.84 -24.02 -5.12
CA PHE A 263 -23.60 -22.65 -5.59
C PHE A 263 -24.95 -21.92 -5.80
N PRO A 264 -25.02 -20.59 -5.57
CA PRO A 264 -23.98 -19.75 -4.97
C PRO A 264 -23.70 -20.13 -3.51
N ALA A 265 -22.44 -19.99 -3.09
CA ALA A 265 -22.02 -20.18 -1.70
C ALA A 265 -21.62 -18.84 -1.09
N GLU A 266 -22.06 -18.59 0.14
CA GLU A 266 -21.83 -17.33 0.86
C GLU A 266 -21.00 -17.57 2.12
N LEU A 267 -19.83 -16.94 2.20
CA LEU A 267 -19.19 -16.60 3.47
C LEU A 267 -19.76 -15.26 3.93
N GLN A 268 -20.40 -15.23 5.08
CA GLN A 268 -20.96 -14.00 5.66
C GLN A 268 -20.12 -13.60 6.89
N VAL A 269 -19.68 -12.34 6.96
CA VAL A 269 -18.90 -11.78 8.07
C VAL A 269 -19.70 -10.64 8.68
N ASP A 270 -20.09 -10.79 9.95
CA ASP A 270 -20.87 -9.83 10.73
C ASP A 270 -20.00 -8.64 11.13
N TYR A 271 -18.79 -8.93 11.65
CA TYR A 271 -17.77 -7.93 11.95
C TYR A 271 -16.35 -8.51 11.84
N VAL A 272 -15.35 -7.63 11.67
CA VAL A 272 -13.94 -7.86 12.00
C VAL A 272 -13.52 -6.81 13.03
N ARG A 273 -12.95 -7.22 14.16
CA ARG A 273 -12.53 -6.35 15.27
C ARG A 273 -11.12 -6.64 15.74
N LEU A 274 -10.40 -5.59 16.12
CA LEU A 274 -9.10 -5.63 16.79
C LEU A 274 -9.18 -4.90 18.13
N TYR A 275 -8.78 -5.59 19.20
CA TYR A 275 -8.68 -5.05 20.55
C TYR A 275 -7.23 -5.06 21.02
N THR A 276 -6.82 -4.03 21.75
CA THR A 276 -5.47 -3.94 22.31
C THR A 276 -5.20 -5.01 23.37
N ASN A 277 -3.94 -5.43 23.44
CA ASN A 277 -3.31 -5.86 24.67
C ASN A 277 -2.14 -4.91 25.01
N GLN A 278 -1.40 -5.19 26.08
CA GLN A 278 -0.29 -4.34 26.56
C GLN A 278 0.94 -4.27 25.61
N TRP A 279 0.87 -4.92 24.45
CA TRP A 279 1.92 -4.93 23.42
C TRP A 279 1.43 -4.43 22.06
N THR A 280 0.14 -4.08 21.89
CA THR A 280 -0.41 -3.81 20.55
C THR A 280 0.16 -2.53 19.93
N HIS A 281 0.74 -2.68 18.73
CA HIS A 281 1.05 -1.58 17.81
C HIS A 281 0.11 -1.62 16.61
N VAL A 282 -0.12 -0.46 15.98
CA VAL A 282 -0.96 -0.30 14.77
C VAL A 282 -0.31 0.66 13.77
N GLY A 283 -0.70 0.54 12.50
CA GLY A 283 -0.23 1.41 11.42
C GLY A 283 -1.00 1.20 10.12
N GLY A 284 -0.53 1.82 9.05
CA GLY A 284 -1.28 1.97 7.80
C GLY A 284 -2.29 3.13 7.86
N SER A 285 -2.73 3.57 6.69
CA SER A 285 -3.42 4.86 6.52
C SER A 285 -4.76 5.02 7.23
N TYR A 286 -5.40 3.94 7.70
CA TYR A 286 -6.66 4.00 8.45
C TYR A 286 -6.49 4.66 9.84
N PHE A 287 -5.37 4.43 10.51
CA PHE A 287 -5.11 5.00 11.84
C PHE A 287 -4.56 6.44 11.78
N GLY A 288 -4.48 7.01 10.58
CA GLY A 288 -3.57 8.11 10.26
C GLY A 288 -2.16 7.59 10.02
N GLU A 289 -1.33 8.42 9.39
CA GLU A 289 0.12 8.16 9.39
C GLU A 289 0.63 8.26 10.83
N ASN A 290 1.54 7.36 11.22
CA ASN A 290 2.19 7.41 12.52
C ASN A 290 3.19 8.58 12.55
N GLU A 291 2.71 9.82 12.67
CA GLU A 291 3.51 11.01 13.01
C GLU A 291 4.00 10.94 14.48
N GLY A 292 4.68 9.84 14.83
CA GLY A 292 5.82 9.94 15.70
C GLY A 292 6.90 10.69 14.94
N SER A 293 6.92 12.03 15.05
CA SER A 293 7.98 12.86 14.49
C SER A 293 9.30 12.56 15.21
N TYR A 294 9.99 11.51 14.77
CA TYR A 294 11.37 11.26 15.13
C TYR A 294 12.18 12.45 14.63
N GLU A 295 12.72 13.24 15.57
CA GLU A 295 13.64 14.33 15.26
C GLU A 295 14.95 13.71 14.75
N LEU A 296 14.98 13.44 13.43
CA LEU A 296 16.04 12.66 12.77
C LEU A 296 17.42 13.17 13.17
N VAL A 297 18.19 12.34 13.86
CA VAL A 297 19.56 12.58 14.32
C VAL A 297 20.56 12.33 13.17
N ASN A 298 20.17 12.73 11.96
CA ASN A 298 20.94 12.66 10.70
C ASN A 298 21.64 11.30 10.49
N CYS A 299 20.94 10.20 10.74
CA CYS A 299 21.42 8.82 10.60
C CYS A 299 22.64 8.47 11.48
N GLY A 300 22.93 9.29 12.49
CA GLY A 300 24.18 9.23 13.27
C GLY A 300 25.40 9.86 12.58
N CYS A 301 25.20 10.55 11.44
CA CYS A 301 26.24 11.07 10.55
C CYS A 301 26.04 12.56 10.21
N PRO A 302 25.96 13.46 11.21
CA PRO A 302 25.48 14.85 11.03
C PRO A 302 26.35 15.75 10.15
N THR A 303 27.56 15.33 9.78
CA THR A 303 28.47 16.08 8.90
C THR A 303 28.33 15.73 7.42
N THR A 304 27.83 14.53 7.10
CA THR A 304 27.58 14.08 5.71
C THR A 304 26.09 14.06 5.40
N CYS A 305 25.28 13.50 6.30
CA CYS A 305 23.83 13.41 6.18
C CYS A 305 23.17 14.75 6.56
N THR A 306 23.29 15.73 5.66
CA THR A 306 22.69 17.06 5.83
C THR A 306 21.27 17.11 5.26
N ASP A 307 20.49 18.14 5.58
CA ASP A 307 19.16 18.36 4.98
C ASP A 307 19.20 18.39 3.44
N THR A 308 20.32 18.85 2.86
CA THR A 308 20.55 18.85 1.39
C THR A 308 20.63 17.43 0.82
N VAL A 309 21.02 16.44 1.63
CA VAL A 309 21.07 15.02 1.28
C VAL A 309 19.73 14.35 1.56
N LEU A 310 19.21 14.55 2.78
CA LEU A 310 17.93 13.99 3.21
C LEU A 310 16.79 14.42 2.28
N ASN A 311 16.84 15.64 1.75
CA ASN A 311 15.82 16.16 0.82
C ASN A 311 16.12 15.85 -0.66
N ARG A 312 17.10 14.98 -1.00
CA ARG A 312 17.33 14.52 -2.38
C ARG A 312 16.21 13.59 -2.83
N SER A 313 15.64 13.84 -4.01
CA SER A 313 14.64 12.98 -4.64
C SER A 313 15.25 11.64 -5.11
N ALA A 314 14.79 10.55 -4.51
CA ALA A 314 15.06 9.18 -4.86
C ALA A 314 13.86 8.57 -5.63
N PRO A 315 14.00 8.20 -6.90
CA PRO A 315 12.92 7.61 -7.69
C PRO A 315 12.81 6.09 -7.42
N GLY A 316 11.71 5.66 -6.80
CA GLY A 316 11.36 4.27 -6.54
C GLY A 316 10.20 3.76 -7.42
N PRO A 317 9.84 2.47 -7.33
CA PRO A 317 8.76 1.87 -8.13
C PRO A 317 7.36 2.36 -7.72
N GLU A 318 7.19 2.87 -6.50
CA GLU A 318 5.91 3.40 -5.98
C GLU A 318 5.75 4.92 -6.18
N GLY A 319 6.81 5.63 -6.60
CA GLY A 319 6.82 7.08 -6.70
C GLY A 319 8.23 7.68 -6.57
N THR A 320 8.32 9.01 -6.59
CA THR A 320 9.56 9.72 -6.23
C THR A 320 9.40 10.33 -4.85
N PHE A 321 10.29 9.96 -3.94
CA PHE A 321 10.28 10.37 -2.53
C PHE A 321 11.62 11.02 -2.21
N SER A 322 11.70 11.88 -1.20
CA SER A 322 13.00 12.26 -0.65
C SER A 322 13.62 11.11 0.17
N CYS A 323 14.94 11.11 0.31
CA CYS A 323 15.61 10.17 1.23
C CYS A 323 15.00 10.22 2.64
N ARG A 324 14.61 11.41 3.10
CA ARG A 324 13.91 11.67 4.38
C ARG A 324 12.58 10.95 4.45
N GLU A 325 11.65 11.24 3.54
CA GLU A 325 10.31 10.65 3.53
C GLU A 325 10.39 9.12 3.45
N ARG A 326 11.39 8.58 2.73
CA ARG A 326 11.63 7.13 2.68
C ARG A 326 12.19 6.57 4.01
N ILE A 327 13.10 7.27 4.68
CA ILE A 327 13.61 6.87 6.01
C ILE A 327 12.47 6.90 7.04
N GLU A 328 11.69 7.98 7.07
CA GLU A 328 10.53 8.16 7.95
C GLU A 328 9.45 7.10 7.67
N TRP A 329 9.22 6.74 6.40
CA TRP A 329 8.36 5.61 6.02
C TRP A 329 8.92 4.28 6.55
N VAL A 330 10.23 4.02 6.42
CA VAL A 330 10.86 2.76 6.89
C VAL A 330 10.79 2.65 8.41
N ILE A 331 11.05 3.73 9.16
CA ILE A 331 10.86 3.79 10.62
C ILE A 331 9.39 3.48 10.96
N SER A 332 8.45 4.16 10.30
CA SER A 332 7.01 4.12 10.66
C SER A 332 6.31 2.81 10.27
N ASN A 333 6.77 2.13 9.21
CA ASN A 333 6.12 0.92 8.68
C ASN A 333 6.87 -0.37 9.02
N LEU A 334 8.20 -0.34 9.18
CA LEU A 334 9.02 -1.50 9.56
C LEU A 334 9.48 -1.49 11.03
N GLN A 335 9.20 -0.41 11.78
CA GLN A 335 9.60 -0.22 13.19
C GLN A 335 11.10 -0.35 13.46
N LEU A 336 11.94 -0.08 12.44
CA LEU A 336 13.39 0.01 12.62
C LEU A 336 13.75 1.30 13.37
N ASP A 337 14.86 1.28 14.11
CA ASP A 337 15.43 2.54 14.59
C ASP A 337 15.97 3.38 13.42
N GLU A 338 16.15 4.69 13.63
CA GLU A 338 16.62 5.60 12.58
C GLU A 338 17.90 5.11 11.91
N LYS A 339 18.84 4.56 12.68
CA LYS A 339 20.16 4.20 12.19
C LYS A 339 20.06 3.02 11.21
N ASP A 340 19.24 2.03 11.52
CA ASP A 340 19.04 0.87 10.66
C ASP A 340 18.06 1.20 9.50
N ALA A 341 17.09 2.09 9.70
CA ALA A 341 16.26 2.64 8.62
C ALA A 341 17.10 3.42 7.58
N CYS A 342 18.01 4.28 8.03
CA CYS A 342 18.98 4.96 7.18
C CYS A 342 19.94 4.00 6.47
N ALA A 343 20.24 2.83 7.05
CA ALA A 343 21.00 1.80 6.36
C ALA A 343 20.18 1.10 5.28
N VAL A 344 18.89 0.84 5.51
CA VAL A 344 17.96 0.31 4.49
C VAL A 344 17.86 1.27 3.31
N VAL A 345 17.49 2.54 3.54
CA VAL A 345 17.34 3.53 2.46
C VAL A 345 18.68 3.90 1.82
N GLY A 346 19.76 3.88 2.59
CA GLY A 346 21.13 4.03 2.10
C GLY A 346 21.65 2.84 1.27
N ASN A 347 21.01 1.68 1.35
CA ASN A 347 21.27 0.53 0.48
C ASN A 347 20.28 0.46 -0.71
N GLU A 348 19.05 0.96 -0.53
CA GLU A 348 18.03 1.10 -1.58
C GLU A 348 18.45 2.12 -2.63
N PHE A 349 19.05 3.24 -2.21
CA PHE A 349 19.47 4.34 -3.07
C PHE A 349 20.95 4.74 -2.82
N PRO A 350 21.93 3.88 -3.16
CA PRO A 350 23.33 4.07 -2.77
C PRO A 350 23.94 5.38 -3.29
N ASP A 351 23.68 5.74 -4.55
CA ASP A 351 24.25 6.95 -5.18
C ASP A 351 23.51 8.25 -4.84
N ILE A 352 22.32 8.16 -4.22
CA ILE A 352 21.45 9.33 -3.91
C ILE A 352 21.45 9.59 -2.40
N CYS A 353 21.12 8.58 -1.60
CA CYS A 353 21.04 8.65 -0.15
C CYS A 353 22.27 8.00 0.51
N GLY A 354 22.73 6.86 0.00
CA GLY A 354 23.69 5.99 0.68
C GLY A 354 25.10 6.55 0.85
N ALA A 355 25.61 7.26 -0.15
CA ALA A 355 26.96 7.84 -0.15
C ALA A 355 27.21 8.82 1.03
N ASP A 356 26.15 9.45 1.53
CA ASP A 356 26.22 10.51 2.54
C ASP A 356 25.42 10.19 3.84
N CYS A 357 24.37 9.36 3.79
CA CYS A 357 23.49 9.05 4.93
C CYS A 357 23.51 7.58 5.40
N ASN A 358 24.24 6.65 4.77
CA ASN A 358 24.25 5.25 5.22
C ASN A 358 25.07 5.08 6.51
N SER A 359 24.39 4.79 7.62
CA SER A 359 24.97 4.66 8.96
C SER A 359 26.09 3.61 9.10
N MET A 360 26.22 2.68 8.14
CA MET A 360 27.28 1.67 8.12
C MET A 360 28.61 2.17 7.51
N THR A 361 28.57 3.22 6.68
CA THR A 361 29.72 3.68 5.86
C THR A 361 30.32 5.02 6.28
N CYS A 362 29.67 5.76 7.19
CA CYS A 362 30.05 7.12 7.56
C CYS A 362 31.50 7.25 8.11
N PRO A 363 32.19 8.37 7.83
CA PRO A 363 33.50 8.67 8.42
C PRO A 363 33.45 8.72 9.96
N LYS A 364 34.44 8.12 10.63
CA LYS A 364 34.45 7.95 12.10
C LYS A 364 35.00 9.14 12.90
N ASP A 365 35.09 10.31 12.28
CA ASP A 365 35.68 11.52 12.85
C ASP A 365 34.63 12.66 12.91
N ASP A 366 33.72 12.64 13.89
CA ASP A 366 33.21 13.82 14.63
C ASP A 366 32.13 13.44 15.68
N LEU A 367 32.54 12.74 16.75
CA LEU A 367 31.68 12.50 17.92
C LEU A 367 31.59 13.74 18.83
N VAL A 368 30.83 14.76 18.39
CA VAL A 368 30.50 15.93 19.22
C VAL A 368 29.50 15.54 20.31
N SER A 369 30.02 15.09 21.45
CA SER A 369 29.22 14.76 22.63
C SER A 369 28.81 16.01 23.42
N THR A 370 27.51 16.25 23.54
CA THR A 370 26.94 17.24 24.46
C THR A 370 26.59 16.58 25.81
N PRO A 371 26.80 17.23 26.98
CA PRO A 371 27.00 16.49 28.23
C PRO A 371 25.82 16.56 29.22
N ILE A 372 25.48 15.43 29.83
CA ILE A 372 24.64 15.36 31.04
C ILE A 372 25.53 15.53 32.30
N PRO A 373 25.09 16.22 33.39
CA PRO A 373 26.01 16.68 34.44
C PRO A 373 26.54 15.61 35.43
N THR A 374 27.79 15.21 35.20
CA THR A 374 28.90 15.05 36.18
C THR A 374 28.67 14.37 37.54
N ALA A 375 29.38 13.25 37.79
CA ALA A 375 29.67 12.74 39.14
C ALA A 375 31.07 12.07 39.28
N THR A 376 32.13 12.88 39.29
CA THR A 376 33.42 12.66 40.00
C THR A 376 34.22 11.34 39.84
N ARG A 377 35.39 11.40 39.15
CA ARG A 377 36.77 11.36 39.74
C ARG A 377 37.83 10.46 39.04
N GLU A 378 38.82 11.16 38.48
CA GLU A 378 40.20 10.85 38.03
C GLU A 378 41.12 9.93 38.90
N PRO A 379 42.37 9.56 38.47
CA PRO A 379 43.07 9.78 37.16
C PRO A 379 43.96 8.60 36.61
N THR A 380 44.75 8.90 35.56
CA THR A 380 46.06 8.30 35.11
C THR A 380 46.08 6.94 34.38
N ALA A 381 46.94 6.67 33.37
CA ALA A 381 48.04 7.47 32.76
C ALA A 381 48.37 7.11 31.27
N THR A 382 49.12 8.01 30.61
CA THR A 382 50.01 7.94 29.41
C THR A 382 50.39 6.54 28.87
N THR A 383 50.62 6.25 27.56
CA THR A 383 51.44 6.89 26.49
C THR A 383 51.15 6.13 25.14
N THR A 384 51.51 6.44 23.87
CA THR A 384 52.48 7.35 23.18
C THR A 384 52.04 7.60 21.72
N THR A 385 52.61 8.60 21.02
CA THR A 385 52.47 8.86 19.56
C THR A 385 53.66 8.39 18.71
N THR A 386 53.44 8.06 17.44
CA THR A 386 54.46 8.05 16.37
C THR A 386 53.89 8.57 15.04
N THR A 387 54.74 9.15 14.19
CA THR A 387 54.32 9.94 13.01
C THR A 387 55.20 9.65 11.80
N THR A 388 54.61 9.51 10.60
CA THR A 388 55.34 9.51 9.32
C THR A 388 54.53 10.21 8.22
N THR A 389 55.18 11.12 7.49
CA THR A 389 54.63 11.92 6.37
C THR A 389 54.79 11.21 5.00
N PRO A 390 54.07 11.65 3.94
CA PRO A 390 53.82 10.83 2.75
C PRO A 390 54.86 10.92 1.62
N ALA A 391 54.71 10.03 0.64
CA ALA A 391 55.42 9.99 -0.65
C ALA A 391 54.47 10.39 -1.82
N PRO A 392 54.97 10.71 -3.04
CA PRO A 392 54.22 11.50 -4.01
C PRO A 392 53.24 10.73 -4.90
N VAL A 393 52.25 11.48 -5.42
CA VAL A 393 51.17 11.01 -6.30
C VAL A 393 51.64 10.81 -7.75
N PRO A 394 51.37 9.64 -8.38
CA PRO A 394 51.35 9.49 -9.84
C PRO A 394 49.96 9.82 -10.41
N ASN A 395 49.91 10.32 -11.65
CA ASN A 395 48.66 10.71 -12.32
C ASN A 395 47.69 9.53 -12.52
N PRO A 396 46.36 9.78 -12.53
CA PRO A 396 45.35 8.73 -12.68
C PRO A 396 45.40 8.07 -14.08
N PRO A 397 45.16 6.74 -14.17
CA PRO A 397 44.89 6.08 -15.45
C PRO A 397 43.52 6.50 -16.00
N GLY A 398 43.36 6.39 -17.32
CA GLY A 398 42.08 6.66 -18.01
C GLY A 398 41.01 5.60 -17.73
N PRO A 399 39.75 5.85 -18.14
CA PRO A 399 38.62 4.97 -17.84
C PRO A 399 38.78 3.57 -18.46
N PRO A 400 38.50 2.49 -17.71
CA PRO A 400 38.47 1.14 -18.26
C PRO A 400 37.28 0.96 -19.22
N GLY A 401 37.46 0.10 -20.23
CA GLY A 401 36.40 -0.30 -21.15
C GLY A 401 35.38 -1.27 -20.53
N PRO A 402 34.31 -1.63 -21.26
CA PRO A 402 33.24 -2.47 -20.75
C PRO A 402 33.73 -3.89 -20.37
N PRO A 403 33.22 -4.48 -19.28
CA PRO A 403 33.65 -5.80 -18.82
C PRO A 403 33.20 -6.91 -19.77
N SER A 404 34.17 -7.70 -20.26
CA SER A 404 33.92 -8.85 -21.13
C SER A 404 33.84 -10.15 -20.32
N SER A 405 32.63 -10.49 -19.86
CA SER A 405 32.30 -11.85 -19.40
C SER A 405 30.86 -12.17 -19.78
N THR A 406 30.67 -13.20 -20.62
CA THR A 406 29.32 -13.68 -20.99
C THR A 406 28.61 -14.22 -19.75
N PRO A 407 27.42 -13.70 -19.38
CA PRO A 407 26.66 -14.22 -18.25
C PRO A 407 26.30 -15.70 -18.44
N LYS A 408 26.11 -16.42 -17.33
CA LYS A 408 25.48 -17.75 -17.34
C LYS A 408 24.05 -17.61 -17.88
N PRO A 409 23.57 -18.50 -18.77
CA PRO A 409 22.17 -18.49 -19.18
C PRO A 409 21.24 -18.67 -17.96
N ILE A 410 20.27 -17.76 -17.85
CA ILE A 410 19.11 -17.91 -16.97
C ILE A 410 18.19 -18.96 -17.61
N ASP A 411 17.87 -19.99 -16.82
CA ASP A 411 17.06 -21.16 -17.14
C ASP A 411 15.83 -21.26 -16.22
N CYS A 412 15.88 -20.62 -15.04
CA CYS A 412 14.85 -20.66 -14.00
C CYS A 412 14.51 -22.06 -13.45
N GLY A 413 15.16 -23.13 -13.94
CA GLY A 413 14.73 -24.51 -13.74
C GLY A 413 13.50 -24.91 -14.55
N CYS A 414 13.16 -24.18 -15.63
CA CYS A 414 11.97 -24.37 -16.45
C CYS A 414 12.27 -24.38 -17.96
N PRO A 415 13.20 -25.23 -18.45
CA PRO A 415 13.82 -25.12 -19.79
C PRO A 415 12.84 -25.15 -20.97
N ASN A 416 11.69 -25.82 -20.82
CA ASN A 416 10.67 -25.95 -21.87
C ASN A 416 9.60 -24.84 -21.86
N HIS A 417 9.60 -23.96 -20.85
CA HIS A 417 8.55 -22.97 -20.63
C HIS A 417 9.11 -21.54 -20.52
N CYS A 418 10.16 -21.36 -19.70
CA CYS A 418 10.86 -20.10 -19.56
C CYS A 418 11.93 -19.95 -20.66
N THR A 419 11.49 -19.96 -21.93
CA THR A 419 12.42 -19.89 -23.06
C THR A 419 13.06 -18.50 -23.15
N ALA A 420 14.06 -18.35 -24.01
CA ALA A 420 14.64 -17.03 -24.29
C ALA A 420 13.58 -16.01 -24.73
N ARG A 421 12.51 -16.43 -25.42
CA ARG A 421 11.44 -15.54 -25.86
C ARG A 421 10.64 -14.93 -24.72
N GLU A 422 10.40 -15.67 -23.64
CA GLU A 422 9.71 -15.19 -22.44
C GLU A 422 10.64 -14.32 -21.58
N LEU A 423 11.88 -14.78 -21.39
CA LEU A 423 12.91 -14.05 -20.65
C LEU A 423 13.25 -12.70 -21.30
N ASP A 424 13.17 -12.58 -22.62
CA ASP A 424 13.47 -11.35 -23.35
C ASP A 424 12.23 -10.44 -23.55
N GLN A 425 11.07 -10.75 -22.94
CA GLN A 425 9.93 -9.81 -22.93
C GLN A 425 10.19 -8.63 -21.99
N VAL A 426 9.72 -7.44 -22.38
CA VAL A 426 9.87 -6.21 -21.60
C VAL A 426 8.71 -6.03 -20.62
N ALA A 427 9.03 -5.87 -19.33
CA ALA A 427 8.12 -5.54 -18.25
C ALA A 427 8.79 -4.49 -17.35
N GLY A 428 8.05 -3.54 -16.77
CA GLY A 428 8.64 -2.52 -15.87
C GLY A 428 9.69 -1.57 -16.48
N GLY A 429 9.98 -1.66 -17.79
CA GLY A 429 11.04 -0.89 -18.47
C GLY A 429 12.34 -1.67 -18.73
N PHE A 430 12.41 -2.94 -18.31
CA PHE A 430 13.55 -3.85 -18.49
C PHE A 430 13.06 -5.20 -19.03
N THR A 431 13.94 -6.11 -19.45
CA THR A 431 13.50 -7.47 -19.80
C THR A 431 13.30 -8.31 -18.54
N CYS A 432 12.43 -9.32 -18.58
CA CYS A 432 12.28 -10.28 -17.48
C CYS A 432 13.66 -10.85 -17.06
N ARG A 433 14.50 -11.21 -18.03
CA ARG A 433 15.90 -11.63 -17.85
C ARG A 433 16.73 -10.60 -17.08
N ALA A 434 16.65 -9.33 -17.47
CA ALA A 434 17.43 -8.26 -16.84
C ALA A 434 17.00 -8.03 -15.38
N ARG A 435 15.69 -8.13 -15.08
CA ARG A 435 15.19 -8.03 -13.70
C ARG A 435 15.60 -9.23 -12.85
N ILE A 436 15.50 -10.44 -13.38
CA ILE A 436 15.93 -11.68 -12.71
C ILE A 436 17.44 -11.60 -12.41
N GLN A 437 18.25 -11.19 -13.39
CA GLN A 437 19.69 -10.98 -13.19
C GLN A 437 19.98 -9.90 -12.14
N TRP A 438 19.28 -8.76 -12.20
CA TRP A 438 19.44 -7.68 -11.23
C TRP A 438 19.15 -8.14 -9.80
N LEU A 439 18.07 -8.90 -9.56
CA LEU A 439 17.73 -9.44 -8.25
C LEU A 439 18.81 -10.40 -7.73
N MET A 440 19.27 -11.36 -8.56
CA MET A 440 20.36 -12.29 -8.18
C MET A 440 21.65 -11.57 -7.76
N ASP A 441 21.93 -10.41 -8.35
CA ASP A 441 23.17 -9.66 -8.15
C ASP A 441 23.08 -8.61 -7.02
N HIS A 442 21.89 -8.18 -6.57
CA HIS A 442 21.72 -6.99 -5.72
C HIS A 442 20.93 -7.16 -4.39
N THR A 443 20.33 -8.31 -4.08
CA THR A 443 19.71 -8.51 -2.74
C THR A 443 20.73 -8.96 -1.68
N PRO A 444 20.76 -8.34 -0.47
CA PRO A 444 21.58 -8.81 0.65
C PRO A 444 20.99 -10.03 1.38
N ASN A 445 21.84 -10.69 2.19
CA ASN A 445 21.58 -11.94 2.94
C ASN A 445 21.30 -13.16 2.05
N ASP A 446 22.42 -13.77 1.64
CA ASP A 446 22.56 -14.75 0.56
C ASP A 446 22.06 -14.26 -0.82
N ARG A 447 22.78 -14.67 -1.87
CA ARG A 447 22.46 -14.26 -3.24
C ARG A 447 21.16 -14.93 -3.63
N MET A 448 20.11 -14.13 -3.87
CA MET A 448 18.81 -14.64 -4.29
C MET A 448 19.01 -15.65 -5.43
N SER A 449 18.63 -16.90 -5.18
CA SER A 449 18.87 -17.96 -6.15
C SER A 449 18.14 -17.64 -7.46
N GLU A 450 18.67 -18.11 -8.60
CA GLU A 450 18.05 -17.95 -9.92
C GLU A 450 16.56 -18.33 -9.89
N LYS A 451 16.22 -19.36 -9.11
CA LYS A 451 14.86 -19.80 -8.82
C LYS A 451 14.02 -18.77 -8.05
N LYS A 452 14.51 -18.24 -6.92
CA LYS A 452 13.84 -17.17 -6.17
C LYS A 452 13.65 -15.91 -7.03
N ALA A 453 14.66 -15.53 -7.82
CA ALA A 453 14.59 -14.36 -8.70
C ALA A 453 13.57 -14.52 -9.84
N CYS A 454 13.50 -15.71 -10.48
CA CYS A 454 12.45 -15.98 -11.46
C CYS A 454 11.05 -15.98 -10.85
N PHE A 455 10.89 -16.47 -9.61
CA PHE A 455 9.62 -16.39 -8.88
C PHE A 455 9.22 -14.94 -8.55
N ALA A 456 10.13 -14.13 -7.98
CA ALA A 456 9.86 -12.74 -7.65
C ALA A 456 9.41 -11.94 -8.90
N VAL A 457 10.10 -12.09 -10.03
CA VAL A 457 9.73 -11.43 -11.30
C VAL A 457 8.45 -12.02 -11.91
N SER A 458 8.11 -13.27 -11.58
CA SER A 458 6.82 -13.84 -11.97
C SER A 458 5.64 -13.22 -11.24
N GLU A 459 5.77 -12.91 -9.94
CA GLU A 459 4.71 -12.25 -9.16
C GLU A 459 4.71 -10.72 -9.35
N GLU A 460 5.86 -10.12 -9.67
CA GLU A 460 5.98 -8.69 -10.05
C GLU A 460 5.29 -8.42 -11.41
N PHE A 461 5.37 -9.36 -12.36
CA PHE A 461 4.78 -9.23 -13.70
C PHE A 461 4.04 -10.50 -14.17
N PRO A 462 2.95 -10.91 -13.51
CA PRO A 462 2.29 -12.21 -13.74
C PRO A 462 1.71 -12.38 -15.14
N SER A 463 1.27 -11.28 -15.77
CA SER A 463 0.75 -11.30 -17.15
C SER A 463 1.83 -11.41 -18.23
N ILE A 464 3.09 -11.06 -17.92
CA ILE A 464 4.21 -10.98 -18.88
C ILE A 464 5.24 -12.07 -18.57
N CYS A 465 6.00 -11.90 -17.48
CA CYS A 465 7.06 -12.82 -17.07
C CYS A 465 6.50 -14.08 -16.39
N GLY A 466 5.48 -13.93 -15.54
CA GLY A 466 5.01 -15.04 -14.70
C GLY A 466 4.21 -16.14 -15.38
N ARG A 467 3.83 -15.92 -16.65
CA ARG A 467 3.04 -16.89 -17.43
C ARG A 467 3.74 -18.25 -17.57
N ASN A 468 5.07 -18.26 -17.76
CA ASN A 468 5.84 -19.46 -18.04
C ASN A 468 7.16 -19.60 -17.22
N CYS A 469 7.58 -18.56 -16.49
CA CYS A 469 8.85 -18.58 -15.72
C CYS A 469 8.69 -18.82 -14.21
N ASN A 470 7.47 -19.03 -13.73
CA ASN A 470 7.20 -19.44 -12.35
C ASN A 470 7.36 -20.96 -12.20
N LEU A 471 8.28 -21.39 -11.33
CA LEU A 471 8.57 -22.80 -11.05
C LEU A 471 7.34 -23.63 -10.64
N PHE A 472 6.39 -23.05 -9.90
CA PHE A 472 5.18 -23.75 -9.46
C PHE A 472 4.20 -24.08 -10.61
N HIS A 473 4.41 -23.52 -11.80
CA HIS A 473 3.71 -23.90 -13.03
C HIS A 473 4.45 -24.93 -13.89
N CYS A 474 5.76 -25.14 -13.70
CA CYS A 474 6.57 -25.93 -14.62
C CYS A 474 6.31 -27.45 -14.52
N ASP A 475 5.86 -27.94 -13.36
CA ASP A 475 5.42 -29.34 -13.19
C ASP A 475 4.04 -29.64 -13.80
N LEU A 476 3.25 -28.61 -14.16
CA LEU A 476 1.86 -28.79 -14.62
C LEU A 476 1.73 -29.15 -16.12
N PHE A 477 2.84 -29.19 -16.85
CA PHE A 477 2.90 -29.52 -18.28
C PHE A 477 3.77 -30.75 -18.61
N GLY A 478 4.21 -31.50 -17.59
CA GLY A 478 4.99 -32.73 -17.77
C GLY A 478 4.14 -33.89 -18.28
N GLU A 479 4.02 -34.05 -19.59
CA GLU A 479 3.45 -35.27 -20.18
C GLU A 479 4.34 -36.50 -19.91
N ASN A 480 3.68 -37.58 -19.48
CA ASN A 480 4.12 -38.98 -19.40
C ASN A 480 5.52 -39.32 -19.98
N HIS A 481 6.52 -39.51 -19.12
CA HIS A 481 7.64 -40.39 -19.43
C HIS A 481 7.34 -41.82 -18.97
N GLY A 482 6.86 -42.63 -19.91
CA GLY A 482 6.86 -44.09 -19.83
C GLY A 482 7.73 -44.68 -20.93
N ASP A 483 8.65 -45.56 -20.53
CA ASP A 483 9.38 -46.60 -21.28
C ASP A 483 9.92 -46.32 -22.70
N ASP A 484 11.25 -46.43 -22.80
CA ASP A 484 12.12 -46.81 -23.93
C ASP A 484 11.48 -47.16 -25.30
N ASN A 485 12.06 -46.65 -26.40
CA ASN A 485 12.85 -47.47 -27.36
C ASN A 485 13.51 -46.64 -28.48
N ASP A 486 14.55 -47.21 -29.11
CA ASP A 486 15.34 -46.60 -30.19
C ASP A 486 14.59 -46.50 -31.54
N ASN A 487 14.90 -45.48 -32.37
CA ASN A 487 15.72 -45.65 -33.60
C ASN A 487 15.81 -44.38 -34.50
N ASP A 488 17.04 -44.01 -34.85
CA ASP A 488 17.57 -43.66 -36.18
C ASP A 488 16.75 -42.98 -37.32
N ASN A 489 17.47 -42.07 -38.01
CA ASN A 489 17.54 -41.82 -39.47
C ASN A 489 16.64 -40.78 -40.20
N ASP A 490 17.26 -39.60 -40.46
CA ASP A 490 17.89 -39.26 -41.78
C ASP A 490 17.30 -38.10 -42.66
N ASN A 491 18.24 -37.39 -43.30
CA ASN A 491 18.18 -36.51 -44.49
C ASN A 491 17.08 -35.42 -44.70
N GLY A 492 17.45 -34.16 -44.41
CA GLY A 492 18.02 -33.25 -45.44
C GLY A 492 17.10 -32.52 -46.45
N GLY A 493 17.24 -31.19 -46.54
CA GLY A 493 16.70 -30.35 -47.64
C GLY A 493 16.95 -28.85 -47.41
N ASN A 494 17.32 -28.09 -48.46
CA ASN A 494 17.66 -26.66 -48.37
C ASN A 494 17.30 -25.89 -49.66
N ASP A 495 17.17 -24.55 -49.54
CA ASP A 495 17.59 -23.50 -50.48
C ASP A 495 16.54 -22.51 -51.06
N SER A 496 16.84 -21.20 -50.84
CA SER A 496 16.58 -19.96 -51.63
C SER A 496 15.17 -19.65 -52.22
N SER A 497 14.88 -18.46 -52.78
CA SER A 497 15.66 -17.20 -52.99
C SER A 497 14.75 -15.95 -53.03
N SER A 498 15.34 -14.76 -52.89
CA SER A 498 14.67 -13.43 -52.98
C SER A 498 15.08 -12.63 -54.23
N THR A 499 14.21 -11.79 -54.80
CA THR A 499 14.56 -10.76 -55.80
C THR A 499 13.72 -9.48 -55.68
N ASN A 500 14.31 -8.31 -55.98
CA ASN A 500 13.65 -6.99 -56.00
C ASN A 500 14.52 -5.92 -56.72
N PRO A 501 14.02 -5.18 -57.74
CA PRO A 501 14.62 -3.87 -58.14
C PRO A 501 13.58 -2.85 -58.75
N PRO A 502 13.95 -1.63 -59.21
CA PRO A 502 14.52 -0.51 -58.42
C PRO A 502 14.00 0.93 -58.80
N LEU A 503 14.31 1.92 -57.94
CA LEU A 503 14.70 3.34 -58.19
C LEU A 503 14.08 4.23 -59.31
N ASP A 504 13.65 5.46 -58.94
CA ASP A 504 14.29 6.73 -59.39
C ASP A 504 13.95 7.91 -58.41
N SER A 505 14.37 9.15 -58.71
CA SER A 505 14.49 10.29 -57.80
C SER A 505 14.27 11.67 -58.46
N THR A 506 14.00 12.74 -57.69
CA THR A 506 14.30 14.14 -58.09
C THR A 506 14.29 15.11 -56.89
N ASN A 507 14.97 16.26 -57.03
CA ASN A 507 15.15 17.30 -55.99
C ASN A 507 14.35 18.57 -56.29
N GLY A 508 14.05 19.38 -55.26
CA GLY A 508 13.63 20.78 -55.41
C GLY A 508 13.35 21.50 -54.08
N ASN A 509 14.15 22.50 -53.73
CA ASN A 509 13.88 23.45 -52.64
C ASN A 509 13.26 24.74 -53.19
N ASP A 510 12.47 25.44 -52.38
CA ASP A 510 12.37 26.92 -52.41
C ASP A 510 11.99 27.43 -51.00
N ILE A 511 12.18 28.73 -50.73
CA ILE A 511 12.15 29.34 -49.38
C ILE A 511 11.24 30.59 -49.33
N GLU A 512 10.49 30.72 -48.22
CA GLU A 512 9.71 31.88 -47.73
C GLU A 512 8.91 32.73 -48.73
N GLU A 513 7.58 32.76 -48.55
CA GLU A 513 6.89 34.06 -48.43
C GLU A 513 5.83 33.97 -47.32
N ARG A 514 5.84 34.94 -46.39
CA ARG A 514 4.89 35.03 -45.27
C ARG A 514 3.66 35.83 -45.70
N LYS A 515 2.46 35.30 -45.45
CA LYS A 515 1.22 36.08 -45.41
C LYS A 515 0.40 35.69 -44.20
N ASP A 516 0.14 36.68 -43.36
CA ASP A 516 -0.79 36.55 -42.25
C ASP A 516 -2.23 36.62 -42.79
N ASP A 517 -3.03 35.62 -42.45
CA ASP A 517 -4.48 35.74 -42.27
C ASP A 517 -4.77 35.16 -40.89
N GLN A 518 -5.62 35.84 -40.10
CA GLN A 518 -5.68 35.66 -38.64
C GLN A 518 -6.79 34.71 -38.17
N ASP A 519 -6.69 34.33 -36.88
CA ASP A 519 -7.75 33.80 -36.01
C ASP A 519 -8.35 32.41 -36.34
N ALA A 520 -7.70 31.36 -35.82
CA ALA A 520 -8.37 30.09 -35.48
C ALA A 520 -7.67 29.25 -34.37
N SER A 521 -6.41 29.53 -33.98
CA SER A 521 -5.71 28.77 -32.93
C SER A 521 -6.12 29.20 -31.51
N SER A 522 -7.42 29.12 -31.21
CA SER A 522 -7.89 29.05 -29.82
C SER A 522 -7.36 27.77 -29.21
N ALA A 523 -6.53 27.87 -28.17
CA ALA A 523 -5.88 26.71 -27.57
C ALA A 523 -6.93 25.70 -27.08
N ILE A 524 -6.88 24.48 -27.62
CA ILE A 524 -7.56 23.32 -27.04
C ILE A 524 -6.91 23.08 -25.68
N THR A 525 -7.72 23.12 -24.63
CA THR A 525 -7.30 22.90 -23.24
C THR A 525 -7.94 21.63 -22.67
N CYS A 526 -9.02 21.13 -23.28
CA CYS A 526 -9.85 20.07 -22.72
C CYS A 526 -10.40 20.40 -21.31
N GLY A 527 -10.38 21.67 -20.90
CA GLY A 527 -10.60 22.11 -19.52
C GLY A 527 -9.51 21.69 -18.51
N CYS A 528 -8.41 21.09 -18.96
CA CYS A 528 -7.39 20.43 -18.14
C CYS A 528 -6.11 21.27 -18.03
N ALA A 529 -5.66 21.58 -16.81
CA ALA A 529 -4.41 22.33 -16.56
C ALA A 529 -3.14 21.57 -17.00
N SER A 530 -3.25 20.25 -17.13
CA SER A 530 -2.24 19.31 -17.59
C SER A 530 -2.28 19.05 -19.11
N CYS A 531 -3.29 19.55 -19.83
CA CYS A 531 -3.38 19.44 -21.28
C CYS A 531 -2.72 20.66 -21.94
N ASN A 532 -1.50 20.45 -22.43
CA ASN A 532 -0.67 21.49 -23.01
C ASN A 532 -0.09 21.04 -24.37
N ASP A 533 0.62 21.93 -25.04
CA ASP A 533 1.22 21.64 -26.36
C ASP A 533 2.14 20.40 -26.36
N GLU A 534 2.80 20.06 -25.25
CA GLU A 534 3.63 18.85 -25.18
C GLU A 534 2.77 17.58 -25.26
N VAL A 535 1.65 17.53 -24.55
CA VAL A 535 0.69 16.41 -24.61
C VAL A 535 -0.01 16.37 -25.95
N LEU A 536 -0.50 17.53 -26.42
CA LEU A 536 -1.30 17.65 -27.64
C LEU A 536 -0.50 17.24 -28.89
N ASN A 537 0.81 17.46 -28.93
CA ASN A 537 1.68 17.04 -30.04
C ASN A 537 2.17 15.57 -29.94
N ARG A 538 1.75 14.77 -28.94
CA ARG A 538 2.13 13.34 -28.85
C ARG A 538 1.48 12.52 -29.96
N SER A 539 2.27 11.63 -30.58
CA SER A 539 1.80 10.78 -31.69
C SER A 539 0.96 9.59 -31.22
N VAL A 540 -0.18 9.39 -31.86
CA VAL A 540 -1.13 8.28 -31.69
C VAL A 540 -1.44 7.64 -33.06
N GLY A 541 -0.54 6.76 -33.49
CA GLY A 541 -0.52 6.24 -34.86
C GLY A 541 -0.05 7.30 -35.87
N ASP A 542 -0.74 7.43 -36.99
CA ASP A 542 -0.42 8.37 -38.07
C ASP A 542 -0.91 9.81 -37.82
N SER A 543 -1.23 10.17 -36.57
CA SER A 543 -1.82 11.45 -36.15
C SER A 543 -1.35 11.83 -34.74
N THR A 544 -1.34 13.13 -34.39
CA THR A 544 -1.16 13.62 -33.01
C THR A 544 -2.46 13.61 -32.20
N CYS A 545 -2.36 13.73 -30.87
CA CYS A 545 -3.52 13.93 -29.99
C CYS A 545 -4.35 15.16 -30.43
N LEU A 546 -3.68 16.26 -30.81
CA LEU A 546 -4.30 17.48 -31.31
C LEU A 546 -5.12 17.24 -32.58
N GLU A 547 -4.50 16.66 -33.60
CA GLU A 547 -5.18 16.33 -34.87
C GLU A 547 -6.35 15.37 -34.66
N ARG A 548 -6.24 14.44 -33.71
CA ARG A 548 -7.32 13.52 -33.31
C ARG A 548 -8.51 14.27 -32.71
N ILE A 549 -8.26 15.19 -31.77
CA ILE A 549 -9.30 16.00 -31.10
C ILE A 549 -9.97 16.95 -32.10
N THR A 550 -9.18 17.72 -32.85
CA THR A 550 -9.66 18.62 -33.90
C THR A 550 -10.51 17.87 -34.93
N SER A 551 -10.08 16.68 -35.37
CA SER A 551 -10.85 15.85 -36.30
C SER A 551 -12.23 15.45 -35.76
N LEU A 552 -12.37 15.13 -34.45
CA LEU A 552 -13.68 14.86 -33.85
C LEU A 552 -14.56 16.12 -33.77
N MET A 553 -13.98 17.27 -33.45
CA MET A 553 -14.70 18.56 -33.40
C MET A 553 -15.20 18.96 -34.79
N GLU A 554 -14.35 18.91 -35.82
CA GLU A 554 -14.67 19.30 -37.19
C GLU A 554 -15.60 18.30 -37.89
N THR A 555 -15.27 17.00 -37.86
CA THR A 555 -15.94 15.99 -38.70
C THR A 555 -17.14 15.31 -38.03
N GLN A 556 -17.19 15.31 -36.69
CA GLN A 556 -18.29 14.71 -35.91
C GLN A 556 -19.07 15.73 -35.07
N HIS A 557 -18.72 17.01 -35.15
CA HIS A 557 -19.38 18.13 -34.44
C HIS A 557 -19.45 17.91 -32.92
N LYS A 558 -18.40 17.32 -32.34
CA LYS A 558 -18.23 17.17 -30.89
C LYS A 558 -17.87 18.51 -30.22
N SER A 559 -18.27 18.67 -28.96
CA SER A 559 -17.70 19.72 -28.09
C SER A 559 -16.21 19.41 -27.84
N GLU A 560 -15.42 20.42 -27.44
CA GLU A 560 -14.01 20.22 -27.08
C GLU A 560 -13.87 19.16 -25.98
N LEU A 561 -14.65 19.28 -24.89
CA LEU A 561 -14.68 18.32 -23.79
C LEU A 561 -14.99 16.89 -24.27
N GLU A 562 -16.03 16.70 -25.08
CA GLU A 562 -16.43 15.39 -25.60
C GLU A 562 -15.39 14.80 -26.57
N ALA A 563 -14.74 15.64 -27.40
CA ALA A 563 -13.66 15.21 -28.27
C ALA A 563 -12.42 14.77 -27.46
N CYS A 564 -12.03 15.57 -26.46
CA CYS A 564 -10.94 15.28 -25.55
C CYS A 564 -11.21 14.02 -24.69
N ARG A 565 -12.44 13.83 -24.22
CA ARG A 565 -12.89 12.64 -23.50
C ARG A 565 -12.74 11.39 -24.37
N LEU A 566 -13.27 11.41 -25.60
CA LEU A 566 -13.18 10.28 -26.53
C LEU A 566 -11.74 9.93 -26.94
N VAL A 567 -10.90 10.93 -27.26
CA VAL A 567 -9.47 10.70 -27.55
C VAL A 567 -8.71 10.25 -26.30
N GLY A 568 -9.11 10.72 -25.12
CA GLY A 568 -8.57 10.30 -23.84
C GLY A 568 -8.98 8.88 -23.42
N GLU A 569 -10.15 8.40 -23.84
CA GLU A 569 -10.60 7.01 -23.69
C GLU A 569 -9.92 6.07 -24.68
N GLU A 570 -9.67 6.53 -25.92
CA GLU A 570 -8.97 5.75 -26.95
C GLU A 570 -7.46 5.63 -26.66
N PHE A 571 -6.83 6.71 -26.15
CA PHE A 571 -5.39 6.77 -25.87
C PHE A 571 -5.06 7.18 -24.42
N PRO A 572 -5.49 6.41 -23.40
CA PRO A 572 -5.46 6.81 -21.99
C PRO A 572 -4.06 6.95 -21.37
N LYS A 573 -3.00 6.52 -22.07
CA LYS A 573 -1.60 6.67 -21.64
C LYS A 573 -0.81 7.73 -22.42
N ILE A 574 -1.40 8.33 -23.46
CA ILE A 574 -0.70 9.24 -24.38
C ILE A 574 -1.38 10.60 -24.37
N CYS A 575 -2.69 10.62 -24.67
CA CYS A 575 -3.53 11.82 -24.66
C CYS A 575 -4.39 11.90 -23.38
N GLY A 576 -4.90 10.76 -22.90
CA GLY A 576 -5.91 10.72 -21.82
C GLY A 576 -5.35 10.64 -20.40
N GLY A 577 -6.18 10.10 -19.50
CA GLY A 577 -5.89 10.04 -18.07
C GLY A 577 -5.68 11.43 -17.48
N GLU A 578 -4.68 11.57 -16.62
CA GLU A 578 -4.34 12.83 -15.95
C GLU A 578 -3.99 14.00 -16.91
N TYR A 579 -3.74 13.74 -18.20
CA TYR A 579 -3.37 14.75 -19.19
C TYR A 579 -4.57 15.50 -19.77
N CYS A 580 -5.12 15.07 -20.92
CA CYS A 580 -6.22 15.77 -21.61
C CYS A 580 -7.61 15.13 -21.42
N ASN A 581 -7.81 14.18 -20.51
CA ASN A 581 -9.15 13.63 -20.26
C ASN A 581 -9.89 14.47 -19.18
N PRO A 582 -10.99 15.18 -19.53
CA PRO A 582 -11.72 16.09 -18.62
C PRO A 582 -12.35 15.39 -17.39
N ASP A 583 -12.48 14.07 -17.40
CA ASP A 583 -13.07 13.30 -16.30
C ASP A 583 -12.04 12.97 -15.21
N THR A 584 -10.74 13.03 -15.53
CA THR A 584 -9.66 12.57 -14.63
C THR A 584 -8.54 13.58 -14.40
N CYS A 585 -8.33 14.54 -15.30
CA CYS A 585 -7.37 15.63 -15.14
C CYS A 585 -7.75 16.62 -14.01
N THR A 586 -6.82 17.55 -13.70
CA THR A 586 -7.10 18.75 -12.88
C THR A 586 -7.66 19.87 -13.75
N MET A 587 -8.68 20.59 -13.28
CA MET A 587 -9.31 21.65 -14.08
C MET A 587 -8.50 22.94 -14.11
N ASP A 588 -8.38 23.56 -15.28
CA ASP A 588 -7.84 24.93 -15.37
C ASP A 588 -8.92 25.98 -15.07
N CYS A 589 -9.08 26.29 -13.78
CA CYS A 589 -9.81 27.47 -13.33
C CYS A 589 -9.00 28.78 -13.50
N SER A 590 -7.93 28.76 -14.31
CA SER A 590 -6.97 29.83 -14.61
C SER A 590 -6.19 30.35 -13.39
N CYS A 591 -5.79 29.43 -12.51
CA CYS A 591 -5.07 29.72 -11.26
C CYS A 591 -3.74 28.96 -11.11
N GLY A 592 -3.10 28.62 -12.23
CA GLY A 592 -1.81 27.92 -12.24
C GLY A 592 -1.92 26.45 -11.82
N SER A 593 -0.78 25.75 -11.89
CA SER A 593 -0.68 24.29 -12.00
C SER A 593 -1.15 23.46 -10.80
N ASN A 594 -1.58 24.08 -9.69
CA ASN A 594 -1.95 23.39 -8.44
C ASN A 594 -3.29 23.85 -7.83
N SER A 595 -4.11 24.61 -8.56
CA SER A 595 -5.29 25.29 -8.00
C SER A 595 -6.49 24.37 -7.73
N CYS A 596 -7.07 23.77 -8.78
CA CYS A 596 -8.28 22.94 -8.67
C CYS A 596 -7.95 21.45 -8.80
N GLN A 597 -7.54 20.84 -7.68
CA GLN A 597 -7.16 19.42 -7.61
C GLN A 597 -8.35 18.47 -7.79
N SER A 598 -8.08 17.28 -8.32
CA SER A 598 -9.07 16.19 -8.46
C SER A 598 -9.74 15.80 -7.13
N SER A 599 -9.05 15.99 -5.99
CA SER A 599 -9.57 15.80 -4.63
C SER A 599 -10.68 16.78 -4.23
N ILE A 600 -10.75 17.96 -4.85
CA ILE A 600 -11.82 18.96 -4.66
C ILE A 600 -12.90 18.74 -5.72
N LEU A 601 -12.48 18.57 -6.98
CA LEU A 601 -13.36 18.33 -8.12
C LEU A 601 -14.29 17.13 -7.94
N ASN A 602 -13.81 16.07 -7.30
CA ASN A 602 -14.58 14.84 -7.08
C ASN A 602 -15.43 14.90 -5.79
N ARG A 603 -15.46 16.03 -5.06
CA ARG A 603 -16.37 16.21 -3.91
C ARG A 603 -17.82 16.28 -4.39
N LEU A 604 -18.73 15.65 -3.64
CA LEU A 604 -20.15 15.64 -3.96
C LEU A 604 -20.83 16.92 -3.46
N VAL A 605 -21.58 17.56 -4.36
CA VAL A 605 -22.54 18.62 -4.09
C VAL A 605 -23.96 18.11 -4.31
N MET A 606 -24.92 18.74 -3.62
CA MET A 606 -26.34 18.41 -3.75
C MET A 606 -27.12 19.69 -4.03
N ASP A 607 -27.89 19.71 -5.12
CA ASP A 607 -28.84 20.78 -5.40
C ASP A 607 -30.22 20.23 -5.84
N LYS A 608 -30.92 20.94 -6.73
CA LYS A 608 -32.27 20.58 -7.18
C LYS A 608 -32.28 19.54 -8.30
N GLU A 609 -31.13 19.29 -8.91
CA GLU A 609 -30.97 18.39 -10.06
C GLU A 609 -30.46 17.02 -9.63
N GLY A 610 -29.71 16.94 -8.52
CA GLY A 610 -29.36 15.70 -7.84
C GLY A 610 -28.17 15.84 -6.90
N THR A 611 -27.55 14.70 -6.61
CA THR A 611 -26.17 14.63 -6.09
C THR A 611 -25.23 14.45 -7.28
N GLN A 612 -24.25 15.32 -7.42
CA GLN A 612 -23.28 15.35 -8.52
C GLN A 612 -21.92 15.85 -7.99
N THR A 613 -20.81 15.59 -8.67
CA THR A 613 -19.51 16.13 -8.23
C THR A 613 -19.36 17.62 -8.59
N CYS A 614 -18.41 18.33 -7.97
CA CYS A 614 -18.01 19.67 -8.41
C CYS A 614 -17.60 19.65 -9.91
N ARG A 615 -16.91 18.60 -10.36
CA ARG A 615 -16.52 18.35 -11.76
C ARG A 615 -17.73 18.28 -12.69
N ASP A 616 -18.68 17.40 -12.38
CA ASP A 616 -19.91 17.21 -13.19
C ASP A 616 -20.68 18.52 -13.33
N ARG A 617 -20.76 19.30 -12.24
CA ARG A 617 -21.47 20.58 -12.25
C ARG A 617 -20.75 21.66 -13.05
N ILE A 618 -19.41 21.73 -12.98
CA ILE A 618 -18.62 22.65 -13.82
C ILE A 618 -18.79 22.29 -15.30
N HIS A 619 -18.62 21.02 -15.67
CA HIS A 619 -18.82 20.55 -17.05
C HIS A 619 -20.25 20.82 -17.55
N SER A 620 -21.26 20.49 -16.75
CA SER A 620 -22.67 20.77 -17.05
C SER A 620 -22.92 22.26 -17.33
N LEU A 621 -22.31 23.17 -16.56
CA LEU A 621 -22.43 24.61 -16.81
C LEU A 621 -21.73 25.05 -18.10
N VAL A 622 -20.51 24.56 -18.36
CA VAL A 622 -19.79 24.85 -19.61
C VAL A 622 -20.60 24.40 -20.82
N GLU A 623 -21.10 23.16 -20.83
CA GLU A 623 -21.86 22.62 -21.96
C GLU A 623 -23.26 23.24 -22.14
N THR A 624 -23.99 23.51 -21.06
CA THR A 624 -25.38 24.00 -21.15
C THR A 624 -25.50 25.52 -21.26
N THR A 625 -24.49 26.28 -20.83
CA THR A 625 -24.54 27.76 -20.84
C THR A 625 -23.45 28.42 -21.69
N ASN A 626 -22.49 27.66 -22.24
CA ASN A 626 -21.40 28.14 -23.10
C ASN A 626 -20.54 29.24 -22.40
N VAL A 627 -20.35 29.10 -21.09
CA VAL A 627 -19.40 29.90 -20.31
C VAL A 627 -18.00 29.29 -20.34
N SER A 628 -16.98 30.07 -20.01
CA SER A 628 -15.61 29.54 -19.89
C SER A 628 -15.47 28.60 -18.68
N VAL A 629 -14.52 27.66 -18.71
CA VAL A 629 -14.22 26.76 -17.57
C VAL A 629 -13.93 27.56 -16.30
N LYS A 630 -13.14 28.64 -16.40
CA LYS A 630 -12.90 29.60 -15.32
C LYS A 630 -14.19 30.16 -14.72
N GLU A 631 -15.10 30.62 -15.57
CA GLU A 631 -16.36 31.23 -15.15
C GLU A 631 -17.29 30.20 -14.50
N ALA A 632 -17.34 28.97 -15.03
CA ALA A 632 -18.05 27.86 -14.39
C ALA A 632 -17.41 27.48 -13.04
N CYS A 633 -16.07 27.40 -12.93
CA CYS A 633 -15.39 27.22 -11.64
C CYS A 633 -15.81 28.29 -10.61
N GLY A 634 -15.91 29.55 -11.05
CA GLY A 634 -16.42 30.66 -10.25
C GLY A 634 -17.84 30.42 -9.77
N GLN A 635 -18.79 30.22 -10.70
CA GLN A 635 -20.20 30.03 -10.38
C GLN A 635 -20.46 28.81 -9.48
N VAL A 636 -19.77 27.69 -9.70
CA VAL A 636 -19.91 26.47 -8.86
C VAL A 636 -19.27 26.68 -7.49
N SER A 637 -18.16 27.40 -7.42
CA SER A 637 -17.54 27.76 -6.14
C SER A 637 -18.39 28.73 -5.32
N ASP A 638 -19.02 29.74 -5.95
CA ASP A 638 -19.98 30.63 -5.31
C ASP A 638 -21.27 29.89 -4.88
N GLN A 639 -21.72 28.91 -5.67
CA GLN A 639 -22.87 28.07 -5.34
C GLN A 639 -22.55 27.13 -4.15
N PHE A 640 -21.31 26.66 -4.02
CA PHE A 640 -20.89 25.68 -3.01
C PHE A 640 -19.55 26.03 -2.33
N PRO A 641 -19.43 27.17 -1.61
CA PRO A 641 -18.14 27.73 -1.19
C PRO A 641 -17.37 26.86 -0.18
N SER A 642 -18.08 26.07 0.63
CA SER A 642 -17.46 25.11 1.57
C SER A 642 -17.06 23.77 0.94
N VAL A 643 -17.53 23.46 -0.27
CA VAL A 643 -17.31 22.16 -0.93
C VAL A 643 -16.36 22.33 -2.12
N CYS A 644 -16.75 23.15 -3.10
CA CYS A 644 -15.96 23.42 -4.31
C CYS A 644 -15.10 24.69 -4.19
N GLY A 645 -15.48 25.66 -3.35
CA GLY A 645 -14.80 26.97 -3.29
C GLY A 645 -13.37 26.97 -2.75
N GLN A 646 -12.98 25.97 -1.96
CA GLN A 646 -11.58 25.77 -1.55
C GLN A 646 -10.71 25.43 -2.76
N GLY A 647 -9.79 26.31 -3.15
CA GLY A 647 -8.82 26.08 -4.24
C GLY A 647 -9.33 26.33 -5.66
N CYS A 648 -10.59 25.97 -5.97
CA CYS A 648 -11.14 26.12 -7.32
C CYS A 648 -11.78 27.50 -7.60
N HIS A 649 -12.05 28.35 -6.60
CA HIS A 649 -12.63 29.67 -6.86
C HIS A 649 -11.60 30.63 -7.49
N PRO A 650 -11.83 31.18 -8.71
CA PRO A 650 -10.80 31.90 -9.47
C PRO A 650 -10.25 33.19 -8.85
N GLU A 651 -10.92 33.78 -7.85
CA GLU A 651 -10.42 34.96 -7.13
C GLU A 651 -9.81 34.63 -5.76
N SER A 652 -9.94 33.38 -5.30
CA SER A 652 -9.50 32.93 -3.96
C SER A 652 -8.22 32.08 -3.99
N CYS A 653 -7.50 32.10 -5.11
CA CYS A 653 -6.32 31.29 -5.40
C CYS A 653 -5.04 31.72 -4.66
N SER A 654 -5.15 32.08 -3.38
CA SER A 654 -4.05 32.52 -2.52
C SER A 654 -3.94 31.65 -1.28
N VAL A 655 -2.73 31.12 -1.02
CA VAL A 655 -2.38 30.35 0.18
C VAL A 655 -2.81 31.09 1.45
N PHE A 656 -3.55 30.43 2.34
CA PHE A 656 -4.01 31.02 3.60
C PHE A 656 -2.81 31.48 4.46
N PRO A 657 -2.74 32.77 4.86
CA PRO A 657 -1.69 33.25 5.73
C PRO A 657 -1.91 32.73 7.16
N ARG A 658 -0.88 32.12 7.76
CA ARG A 658 -0.93 31.61 9.14
C ARG A 658 -1.16 32.74 10.14
N THR A 659 -2.41 32.90 10.57
CA THR A 659 -2.72 33.38 11.93
C THR A 659 -3.01 32.15 12.79
N THR A 660 -2.00 31.69 13.52
CA THR A 660 -2.13 30.55 14.42
C THR A 660 -2.75 31.00 15.73
N VAL A 661 -3.90 30.40 16.08
CA VAL A 661 -4.29 30.16 17.49
C VAL A 661 -3.06 29.60 18.20
N ARG A 662 -2.71 30.17 19.36
CA ARG A 662 -1.42 29.93 20.01
C ARG A 662 -1.47 28.81 21.03
N ASP A 663 -2.46 28.83 21.90
CA ASP A 663 -2.67 27.81 22.94
C ASP A 663 -4.07 27.93 23.61
N CYS A 664 -4.99 28.74 23.08
CA CYS A 664 -6.32 28.98 23.68
C CYS A 664 -6.32 29.52 25.13
N GLY A 665 -5.18 29.98 25.65
CA GLY A 665 -5.00 30.34 27.07
C GLY A 665 -4.48 29.20 27.96
N CYS A 666 -4.15 28.04 27.39
CA CYS A 666 -3.79 26.80 28.09
C CYS A 666 -2.31 26.32 27.92
N PRO A 667 -1.28 27.19 28.04
CA PRO A 667 0.14 26.92 27.74
C PRO A 667 0.63 25.46 27.89
N GLY A 668 0.87 24.79 26.76
CA GLY A 668 1.40 23.42 26.70
C GLY A 668 0.37 22.33 26.99
N THR A 669 -0.92 22.65 27.01
CA THR A 669 -2.02 21.67 27.13
C THR A 669 -3.04 21.73 25.99
N CYS A 670 -3.18 22.87 25.29
CA CYS A 670 -3.94 22.92 24.04
C CYS A 670 -3.04 22.51 22.86
N LEU A 671 -2.84 21.20 22.74
CA LEU A 671 -2.00 20.60 21.70
C LEU A 671 -2.60 20.83 20.30
N ASP A 672 -1.75 21.06 19.30
CA ASP A 672 -2.16 21.29 17.91
C ASP A 672 -3.14 20.23 17.38
N ARG A 673 -2.94 18.95 17.70
CA ARG A 673 -3.88 17.84 17.37
C ARG A 673 -5.32 17.97 17.91
N VAL A 674 -5.59 18.91 18.82
CA VAL A 674 -6.93 19.23 19.35
C VAL A 674 -7.49 20.47 18.65
N LEU A 675 -6.61 21.39 18.25
CA LEU A 675 -6.96 22.48 17.34
C LEU A 675 -7.26 21.94 15.93
N ASP A 676 -6.56 20.93 15.44
CA ASP A 676 -6.72 20.44 14.06
C ASP A 676 -7.79 19.32 13.91
N GLN A 677 -8.50 18.98 15.01
CA GLN A 677 -9.63 18.05 14.98
C GLN A 677 -10.86 18.63 14.28
N ASP A 678 -11.68 17.78 13.65
CA ASP A 678 -12.93 18.20 13.02
C ASP A 678 -13.94 18.76 14.02
N ALA A 679 -14.45 19.96 13.71
CA ALA A 679 -15.50 20.67 14.41
C ALA A 679 -16.77 20.76 13.55
N ALA A 680 -17.22 19.61 13.02
CA ALA A 680 -18.28 19.46 12.03
C ALA A 680 -18.01 20.21 10.71
N GLY A 681 -16.92 19.84 10.02
CA GLY A 681 -16.54 20.32 8.69
C GLY A 681 -15.19 21.06 8.65
N PRO A 682 -15.05 22.21 9.33
CA PRO A 682 -13.77 22.89 9.53
C PRO A 682 -13.06 22.33 10.78
N SER A 683 -11.73 22.50 10.87
CA SER A 683 -11.00 22.15 12.10
C SER A 683 -11.43 23.04 13.28
N CYS A 684 -11.18 22.61 14.53
CA CYS A 684 -11.37 23.47 15.71
C CYS A 684 -10.59 24.79 15.57
N ARG A 685 -9.39 24.78 15.00
CA ARG A 685 -8.52 25.95 14.76
C ARG A 685 -9.16 26.91 13.76
N ASP A 686 -9.69 26.39 12.67
CA ASP A 686 -10.41 27.18 11.66
C ASP A 686 -11.73 27.72 12.23
N ARG A 687 -12.42 26.92 13.07
CA ARG A 687 -13.61 27.35 13.81
C ARG A 687 -13.29 28.51 14.76
N ILE A 688 -12.19 28.42 15.50
CA ILE A 688 -11.70 29.46 16.44
C ILE A 688 -11.26 30.71 15.66
N ASN A 689 -10.41 30.56 14.65
CA ASN A 689 -9.96 31.66 13.77
C ASN A 689 -11.14 32.36 13.09
N TRP A 690 -12.14 31.60 12.62
CA TRP A 690 -13.37 32.14 12.05
C TRP A 690 -14.21 32.89 13.10
N VAL A 691 -14.35 32.36 14.33
CA VAL A 691 -15.04 33.03 15.44
C VAL A 691 -14.32 34.33 15.83
N MET A 692 -12.99 34.33 15.93
CA MET A 692 -12.18 35.52 16.21
C MET A 692 -12.36 36.57 15.11
N GLY A 693 -12.27 36.17 13.84
CA GLY A 693 -12.39 37.08 12.69
C GLY A 693 -13.80 37.61 12.44
N ALA A 694 -14.84 36.77 12.58
CA ALA A 694 -16.23 37.13 12.28
C ALA A 694 -16.93 37.85 13.44
N ASN A 695 -16.64 37.47 14.69
CA ASN A 695 -17.28 38.05 15.88
C ASN A 695 -16.40 39.07 16.62
N GLY A 696 -15.11 39.20 16.26
CA GLY A 696 -14.17 40.11 16.92
C GLY A 696 -13.78 39.70 18.35
N LEU A 697 -13.90 38.41 18.67
CA LEU A 697 -13.58 37.85 20.00
C LEU A 697 -12.07 37.64 20.18
N GLY A 698 -11.62 37.66 21.45
CA GLY A 698 -10.26 37.24 21.83
C GLY A 698 -10.07 35.73 21.66
N GLU A 699 -8.81 35.28 21.65
CA GLU A 699 -8.47 33.86 21.46
C GLU A 699 -9.14 32.97 22.52
N GLU A 700 -9.01 33.31 23.80
CA GLU A 700 -9.57 32.56 24.93
C GLU A 700 -11.12 32.49 24.87
N ASP A 701 -11.78 33.62 24.62
CA ASP A 701 -13.25 33.69 24.47
C ASP A 701 -13.75 32.86 23.29
N ALA A 702 -13.03 32.90 22.16
CA ALA A 702 -13.34 32.12 20.97
C ALA A 702 -13.14 30.62 21.21
N CYS A 703 -12.06 30.24 21.91
CA CYS A 703 -11.80 28.85 22.28
C CYS A 703 -12.90 28.30 23.19
N SER A 704 -13.22 28.93 24.33
CA SER A 704 -14.32 28.46 25.19
C SER A 704 -15.66 28.40 24.45
N LEU A 705 -15.96 29.34 23.55
CA LEU A 705 -17.19 29.34 22.74
C LEU A 705 -17.24 28.19 21.72
N VAL A 706 -16.09 27.77 21.17
CA VAL A 706 -15.98 26.61 20.28
C VAL A 706 -15.97 25.31 21.09
N SER A 707 -15.33 25.27 22.25
CA SER A 707 -15.38 24.14 23.19
C SER A 707 -16.79 23.86 23.71
N ASP A 708 -17.61 24.88 23.97
CA ASP A 708 -19.04 24.72 24.33
C ASP A 708 -19.88 24.14 23.19
N GLN A 709 -19.54 24.45 21.93
CA GLN A 709 -20.24 23.93 20.75
C GLN A 709 -19.79 22.50 20.38
N PHE A 710 -18.52 22.18 20.62
CA PHE A 710 -17.89 20.91 20.23
C PHE A 710 -17.17 20.23 21.41
N PRO A 711 -17.88 19.90 22.50
CA PRO A 711 -17.27 19.42 23.75
C PRO A 711 -16.60 18.04 23.64
N SER A 712 -16.90 17.27 22.58
CA SER A 712 -16.23 16.01 22.25
C SER A 712 -14.86 16.20 21.60
N SER A 713 -14.69 17.25 20.80
CA SER A 713 -13.55 17.44 19.90
C SER A 713 -12.65 18.59 20.39
N CYS A 714 -13.21 19.79 20.53
CA CYS A 714 -12.44 21.03 20.72
C CYS A 714 -12.25 21.45 22.19
N ALA A 715 -12.83 20.75 23.17
CA ALA A 715 -12.72 21.14 24.58
C ALA A 715 -11.53 20.51 25.32
N ARG A 716 -11.01 19.38 24.84
CA ARG A 716 -10.17 18.49 25.65
C ARG A 716 -8.72 18.99 25.78
N GLY A 717 -8.49 19.89 26.73
CA GLY A 717 -7.20 20.57 26.95
C GLY A 717 -7.10 21.94 26.26
N CYS A 718 -8.14 22.34 25.51
CA CYS A 718 -8.21 23.62 24.81
C CYS A 718 -9.32 24.58 25.30
N ASP A 719 -10.11 24.18 26.30
CA ASP A 719 -11.04 25.10 26.97
C ASP A 719 -10.37 25.78 28.18
N PRO A 720 -10.04 27.09 28.13
CA PRO A 720 -9.35 27.81 29.22
C PRO A 720 -10.12 27.88 30.55
N ARG A 721 -11.35 27.36 30.61
CA ARG A 721 -12.12 27.18 31.85
C ARG A 721 -11.84 25.84 32.55
N THR A 722 -11.09 24.94 31.91
CA THR A 722 -10.82 23.57 32.38
C THR A 722 -9.32 23.20 32.43
N CYS A 723 -8.47 24.13 31.99
CA CYS A 723 -7.03 24.15 32.17
C CYS A 723 -6.67 24.62 33.60
#